data_AF-A0A285QGU0-F1
#
_entry.id   AF-A0A285QGU0-F1
#
_cell.length_a   1.000
_cell.length_b   1.000
_cell.length_c   1.000
_cell.angle_alpha   90.00
_cell.angle_beta   90.00
_cell.angle_gamma   90.00
#
_symmetry.space_group_name_H-M   'P 1'
#
loop_
_entity.id
_entity.type
_entity.pdbx_description
1 polymer ?
#
loop_
_entity_poly.entity_id
_entity_poly.type
_entity_poly.pdbx_seq_one_letter_code
_entity_poly.pdbx_strand_id
1 'polypeptide(L)'
;MIGGGEGLIASLYSYKGGVGRTMAVANVAFLAAMNGLAVLAMDWDLEAPGLPTYFRGLMRNALKDRKPEGLLDAAWEWKTRVASAEEPDELEFMFEEFESGAPFERRVEEVFRAEHGPGGLDLLTAGSPEIGPEKLRYEEALAHLSWNSFIDEELGGAMIESLRRWAKRKYDLVLIDSRTGFADVAGVCTMQLPDVVALCFVLNRQNIEGVSRVAAAIKAQRGSEIQVRAVPMRLSRVGTAEEEGARARAMRELERVGRLNHDDVERDMRTLAIMAEPNVPFVESLAPFNARDPRHDTLTADYARLTKELLGREIAVPIIDEAWRANVNSWLKPTLSTNQYVSALVSEEPVDAMQQLTALTNSAVALLMADEEISTAYARALVDAMLAIQQRGELVGYEPVLADALEAAAELARGMHGKEPDAWRPVLADLLERAMDIGADYVGPEGEIIQLEEIDELLAAEPVSPGNLLRRARIRKRIARLFGDADQAMQQLAVVGEVLELIRPGRKTAPPELLDDFSIVEADALLIKGDALLEDQPDEARSSFARALRLVEPLVTEPSQAEPARLSGELNYRLMNIEQKGDEAARKSAAKRAIAAAAQIGFTGLPFYARLPDMVSAVIGAPEPRKSAGEMLRFVFGSNFRSSQVATYFSRAPRSALRLVDAITDLILAAAPLNEAEAAAADQAAEMVEVLVSQVSSRRLSFGGRAARMATRTEAAASMGAAAERLAHALEEVSAEPARIASMRQTAEAVVHGGPRLDDGSPR
;
A
#
# COMPACT_ATOMS: atom_id res chain seq x y z
N MET A 1 -2.50 -39.15 18.55
CA MET A 1 -1.94 -39.92 19.68
C MET A 1 -0.70 -40.67 19.22
N ILE A 2 0.49 -40.12 19.49
CA ILE A 2 1.78 -40.77 19.26
C ILE A 2 2.46 -40.89 20.63
N GLY A 3 2.45 -42.10 21.22
CA GLY A 3 3.02 -42.41 22.54
C GLY A 3 1.95 -42.63 23.61
N GLY A 4 1.81 -43.87 24.09
CA GLY A 4 0.74 -44.31 25.01
C GLY A 4 0.85 -43.83 26.46
N GLY A 5 1.02 -42.52 26.68
CA GLY A 5 0.87 -41.86 27.99
C GLY A 5 -0.37 -40.96 28.03
N GLU A 6 -0.92 -40.70 29.21
CA GLU A 6 -1.94 -39.66 29.40
C GLU A 6 -1.36 -38.27 29.14
N GLY A 7 -2.19 -37.32 28.67
CA GLY A 7 -1.80 -35.92 28.47
C GLY A 7 -1.24 -35.24 29.72
N LEU A 8 -0.36 -34.26 29.53
CA LEU A 8 0.36 -33.55 30.59
C LEU A 8 -0.35 -32.24 30.93
N ILE A 9 -0.78 -32.04 32.19
CA ILE A 9 -1.34 -30.75 32.63
C ILE A 9 -0.28 -29.93 33.35
N ALA A 10 0.10 -28.79 32.76
CA ALA A 10 1.04 -27.83 33.34
C ALA A 10 0.32 -26.52 33.70
N SER A 11 0.32 -26.19 34.99
CA SER A 11 -0.19 -24.92 35.50
C SER A 11 0.94 -23.93 35.69
N LEU A 12 0.85 -22.80 34.99
CA LEU A 12 1.77 -21.69 35.22
C LEU A 12 1.13 -20.82 36.31
N TYR A 13 1.82 -20.65 37.42
CA TYR A 13 1.33 -19.95 38.60
C TYR A 13 2.26 -18.81 38.99
N SER A 14 1.69 -17.69 39.44
CA SER A 14 2.46 -16.61 40.05
C SER A 14 1.79 -16.03 41.30
N TYR A 15 2.59 -15.60 42.27
CA TYR A 15 2.06 -14.99 43.49
C TYR A 15 1.49 -13.58 43.25
N LYS A 16 2.07 -12.83 42.31
CA LYS A 16 1.62 -11.50 41.91
C LYS A 16 1.35 -11.43 40.40
N GLY A 17 0.49 -10.50 40.02
CA GLY A 17 0.23 -10.15 38.62
C GLY A 17 1.40 -9.42 37.97
N GLY A 18 1.40 -9.36 36.64
CA GLY A 18 2.39 -8.60 35.87
C GLY A 18 3.78 -9.24 35.75
N VAL A 19 3.93 -10.52 36.10
CA VAL A 19 5.20 -11.25 35.96
C VAL A 19 5.42 -11.88 34.58
N GLY A 20 4.40 -11.93 33.72
CA GLY A 20 4.48 -12.50 32.36
C GLY A 20 3.97 -13.95 32.22
N ARG A 21 3.16 -14.43 33.17
CA ARG A 21 2.60 -15.79 33.20
C ARG A 21 1.70 -16.09 31.99
N THR A 22 0.68 -15.27 31.73
CA THR A 22 -0.24 -15.43 30.58
C THR A 22 0.50 -15.46 29.25
N MET A 23 1.50 -14.58 29.08
CA MET A 23 2.37 -14.59 27.90
C MET A 23 3.14 -15.90 27.76
N ALA A 24 3.65 -16.45 28.87
CA ALA A 24 4.33 -17.73 28.86
C ALA A 24 3.39 -18.87 28.47
N VAL A 25 2.16 -18.90 29.00
CA VAL A 25 1.12 -19.86 28.59
C VAL A 25 0.89 -19.79 27.08
N ALA A 26 0.64 -18.59 26.54
CA ALA A 26 0.35 -18.40 25.13
C ALA A 26 1.49 -18.85 24.22
N ASN A 27 2.73 -18.50 24.56
CA ASN A 27 3.92 -18.86 23.77
C ASN A 27 4.24 -20.35 23.85
N VAL A 28 4.20 -20.95 25.04
CA VAL A 28 4.42 -22.40 25.21
C VAL A 28 3.36 -23.18 24.43
N ALA A 29 2.10 -22.74 24.49
CA ALA A 29 1.00 -23.38 23.79
C ALA A 29 1.20 -23.35 22.27
N PHE A 30 1.51 -22.19 21.71
CA PHE A 30 1.77 -22.01 20.29
C PHE A 30 2.97 -22.83 19.81
N LEU A 31 4.10 -22.77 20.53
CA LEU A 31 5.31 -23.52 20.14
C LEU A 31 5.09 -25.04 20.20
N ALA A 32 4.36 -25.53 21.20
CA ALA A 32 4.01 -26.95 21.28
C ALA A 32 3.09 -27.36 20.11
N ALA A 33 2.05 -26.58 19.80
CA ALA A 33 1.15 -26.85 18.68
C ALA A 33 1.87 -26.86 17.32
N MET A 34 2.78 -25.90 17.10
CA MET A 34 3.64 -25.84 15.90
C MET A 34 4.62 -27.02 15.80
N ASN A 35 4.85 -27.75 16.91
CA ASN A 35 5.65 -28.97 16.95
C ASN A 35 4.80 -30.25 16.90
N GLY A 36 3.55 -30.14 16.43
CA GLY A 36 2.68 -31.27 16.10
C GLY A 36 1.90 -31.86 17.27
N LEU A 37 1.79 -31.14 18.40
CA LEU A 37 1.05 -31.57 19.58
C LEU A 37 -0.39 -31.05 19.56
N ALA A 38 -1.33 -31.83 20.09
CA ALA A 38 -2.66 -31.33 20.42
C ALA A 38 -2.59 -30.59 21.76
N VAL A 39 -2.82 -29.28 21.74
CA VAL A 39 -2.64 -28.41 22.90
C VAL A 39 -3.95 -27.74 23.29
N LEU A 40 -4.27 -27.73 24.58
CA LEU A 40 -5.36 -26.93 25.15
C LEU A 40 -4.79 -25.87 26.09
N ALA A 41 -5.08 -24.61 25.84
CA ALA A 41 -4.79 -23.52 26.77
C ALA A 41 -6.09 -23.11 27.51
N MET A 42 -6.04 -22.98 28.83
CA MET A 42 -7.18 -22.65 29.67
C MET A 42 -6.93 -21.35 30.44
N ASP A 43 -7.85 -20.39 30.35
CA ASP A 43 -7.78 -19.12 31.09
C ASP A 43 -8.51 -19.24 32.44
N TRP A 44 -7.79 -19.66 33.48
CA TRP A 44 -8.32 -19.77 34.85
C TRP A 44 -8.18 -18.46 35.64
N ASP A 45 -7.69 -17.36 35.04
CA ASP A 45 -7.68 -16.04 35.68
C ASP A 45 -9.05 -15.36 35.52
N LEU A 46 -10.05 -15.90 36.23
CA LEU A 46 -11.43 -15.46 36.07
C LEU A 46 -11.65 -13.98 36.46
N GLU A 47 -10.82 -13.40 37.32
CA GLU A 47 -10.96 -12.00 37.75
C GLU A 47 -10.39 -11.00 36.73
N ALA A 48 -9.42 -11.41 35.92
CA ALA A 48 -8.78 -10.56 34.92
C ALA A 48 -8.30 -11.41 33.72
N PRO A 49 -9.23 -12.03 32.98
CA PRO A 49 -8.88 -12.91 31.87
C PRO A 49 -8.23 -12.13 30.74
N GLY A 50 -7.24 -12.75 30.10
CA GLY A 50 -6.41 -12.06 29.10
C GLY A 50 -5.72 -12.97 28.11
N LEU A 51 -5.81 -14.29 28.29
CA LEU A 51 -5.20 -15.27 27.40
C LEU A 51 -5.73 -15.20 25.96
N PRO A 52 -7.05 -15.01 25.70
CA PRO A 52 -7.57 -14.92 24.33
C PRO A 52 -6.93 -13.79 23.51
N THR A 53 -6.50 -12.70 24.15
CA THR A 53 -5.92 -11.53 23.48
C THR A 53 -4.62 -11.87 22.74
N TYR A 54 -3.80 -12.80 23.25
CA TYR A 54 -2.56 -13.24 22.60
C TYR A 54 -2.78 -14.03 21.31
N PHE A 55 -3.98 -14.54 21.08
CA PHE A 55 -4.32 -15.38 19.93
C PHE A 55 -5.12 -14.62 18.85
N ARG A 56 -5.26 -13.29 19.00
CA ARG A 56 -5.87 -12.44 17.97
C ARG A 56 -5.14 -12.59 16.64
N GLY A 57 -5.90 -12.73 15.55
CA GLY A 57 -5.38 -12.96 14.20
C GLY A 57 -4.96 -14.40 13.89
N LEU A 58 -4.88 -15.28 14.88
CA LEU A 58 -4.73 -16.73 14.67
C LEU A 58 -6.07 -17.46 14.65
N MET A 59 -7.02 -17.01 15.49
CA MET A 59 -8.35 -17.62 15.57
C MET A 59 -9.07 -17.59 14.22
N ARG A 60 -9.51 -18.77 13.75
CA ARG A 60 -10.18 -18.96 12.46
C ARG A 60 -11.52 -18.22 12.38
N ASN A 61 -12.21 -18.12 13.50
CA ASN A 61 -13.40 -17.30 13.68
C ASN A 61 -12.95 -16.06 14.47
N ALA A 62 -12.52 -15.01 13.77
CA ALA A 62 -12.29 -13.73 14.42
C ALA A 62 -13.54 -13.38 15.25
N LEU A 63 -13.34 -13.01 16.51
CA LEU A 63 -14.33 -12.79 17.58
C LEU A 63 -15.41 -11.72 17.29
N LYS A 64 -15.74 -11.43 16.03
CA LYS A 64 -16.70 -10.39 15.66
C LYS A 64 -18.15 -10.76 16.01
N ASP A 65 -18.53 -12.05 15.97
CA ASP A 65 -19.95 -12.44 16.12
C ASP A 65 -20.25 -13.53 17.18
N ARG A 66 -19.23 -14.13 17.81
CA ARG A 66 -19.42 -15.17 18.84
C ARG A 66 -18.98 -14.67 20.21
N LYS A 67 -19.85 -14.87 21.21
CA LYS A 67 -19.55 -14.78 22.64
C LYS A 67 -19.28 -16.20 23.15
N PRO A 68 -18.07 -16.76 22.97
CA PRO A 68 -17.81 -18.15 23.34
C PRO A 68 -17.94 -18.33 24.85
N GLU A 69 -18.77 -19.29 25.25
CA GLU A 69 -18.85 -19.76 26.64
C GLU A 69 -17.49 -20.37 27.07
N GLY A 70 -17.20 -20.34 28.36
CA GLY A 70 -15.93 -20.80 28.91
C GLY A 70 -16.03 -21.53 30.25
N LEU A 71 -14.99 -21.43 31.07
CA LEU A 71 -14.88 -22.10 32.37
C LEU A 71 -15.98 -21.69 33.36
N LEU A 72 -16.26 -20.39 33.44
CA LEU A 72 -17.31 -19.85 34.32
C LEU A 72 -18.69 -20.33 33.89
N ASP A 73 -18.96 -20.41 32.58
CA ASP A 73 -20.21 -20.96 32.05
C ASP A 73 -20.38 -22.43 32.43
N ALA A 74 -19.33 -23.24 32.32
CA ALA A 74 -19.37 -24.64 32.72
C ALA A 74 -19.60 -24.82 34.23
N ALA A 75 -18.95 -24.00 35.06
CA ALA A 75 -19.16 -24.00 36.51
C ALA A 75 -20.58 -23.54 36.88
N TRP A 76 -21.10 -22.52 36.19
CA TRP A 76 -22.44 -22.00 36.41
C TRP A 76 -23.52 -22.99 35.98
N GLU A 77 -23.33 -23.65 34.85
CA GLU A 77 -24.22 -24.72 34.39
C GLU A 77 -24.25 -25.87 35.42
N TRP A 78 -23.08 -26.31 35.88
CA TRP A 78 -22.98 -27.36 36.91
C TRP A 78 -23.74 -26.97 38.18
N LYS A 79 -23.44 -25.79 38.73
CA LYS A 79 -24.09 -25.25 39.93
C LYS A 79 -25.61 -25.20 39.77
N THR A 80 -26.08 -24.67 38.65
CA THR A 80 -27.52 -24.51 38.39
C THR A 80 -28.22 -25.87 38.32
N ARG A 81 -27.62 -26.84 37.64
CA ARG A 81 -28.19 -28.19 37.47
C ARG A 81 -28.17 -28.99 38.78
N VAL A 82 -27.12 -28.88 39.58
CA VAL A 82 -27.08 -29.49 40.92
C VAL A 82 -28.16 -28.91 41.81
N ALA A 83 -28.36 -27.59 41.78
CA ALA A 83 -29.38 -26.92 42.58
C ALA A 83 -30.82 -27.23 42.13
N SER A 84 -31.03 -27.53 40.84
CA SER A 84 -32.36 -27.80 40.28
C SER A 84 -32.74 -29.28 40.22
N ALA A 85 -31.82 -30.21 40.49
CA ALA A 85 -32.09 -31.64 40.39
C ALA A 85 -33.04 -32.08 41.51
N GLU A 86 -34.19 -32.63 41.14
CA GLU A 86 -35.19 -33.13 42.09
C GLU A 86 -35.05 -34.65 42.34
N GLU A 87 -34.54 -35.38 41.33
CA GLU A 87 -34.42 -36.85 41.35
C GLU A 87 -32.94 -37.29 41.21
N PRO A 88 -32.53 -38.40 41.87
CA PRO A 88 -31.15 -38.91 41.77
C PRO A 88 -30.68 -39.23 40.35
N ASP A 89 -31.58 -39.72 39.49
CA ASP A 89 -31.27 -40.09 38.10
C ASP A 89 -30.85 -38.86 37.25
N GLU A 90 -31.36 -37.66 37.56
CA GLU A 90 -30.99 -36.43 36.87
C GLU A 90 -29.54 -36.02 37.19
N LEU A 91 -29.13 -36.21 38.44
CA LEU A 91 -27.75 -36.02 38.86
C LEU A 91 -26.86 -37.06 38.17
N GLU A 92 -27.20 -38.35 38.21
CA GLU A 92 -26.39 -39.40 37.56
C GLU A 92 -26.16 -39.10 36.07
N PHE A 93 -27.20 -38.72 35.34
CA PHE A 93 -27.08 -38.33 33.93
C PHE A 93 -26.18 -37.11 33.73
N MET A 94 -26.30 -36.08 34.59
CA MET A 94 -25.43 -34.90 34.53
C MET A 94 -23.95 -35.29 34.77
N PHE A 95 -23.67 -36.14 35.76
CA PHE A 95 -22.32 -36.62 36.02
C PHE A 95 -21.77 -37.36 34.80
N GLU A 96 -22.51 -38.31 34.23
CA GLU A 96 -22.10 -39.03 33.01
C GLU A 96 -21.82 -38.08 31.83
N GLU A 97 -22.66 -37.06 31.63
CA GLU A 97 -22.45 -36.05 30.59
C GLU A 97 -21.13 -35.29 30.80
N PHE A 98 -20.86 -34.80 32.01
CA PHE A 98 -19.62 -34.09 32.32
C PHE A 98 -18.40 -35.01 32.26
N GLU A 99 -18.51 -36.27 32.68
CA GLU A 99 -17.43 -37.25 32.58
C GLU A 99 -17.07 -37.61 31.14
N SER A 100 -18.06 -37.60 30.23
CA SER A 100 -17.83 -37.73 28.78
C SER A 100 -16.98 -36.56 28.25
N GLY A 101 -17.14 -35.38 28.86
CA GLY A 101 -16.47 -34.13 28.51
C GLY A 101 -17.20 -33.29 27.46
N ALA A 102 -18.41 -33.71 27.03
CA ALA A 102 -19.23 -32.96 26.10
C ALA A 102 -19.47 -31.49 26.51
N PRO A 103 -19.67 -31.15 27.81
CA PRO A 103 -19.79 -29.76 28.26
C PRO A 103 -18.56 -28.88 28.06
N PHE A 104 -17.37 -29.48 28.09
CA PHE A 104 -16.13 -28.75 27.87
C PHE A 104 -15.83 -28.66 26.38
N GLU A 105 -16.05 -29.74 25.63
CA GLU A 105 -15.79 -29.79 24.20
C GLU A 105 -16.60 -28.77 23.39
N ARG A 106 -17.86 -28.51 23.77
CA ARG A 106 -18.69 -27.48 23.13
C ARG A 106 -18.25 -26.04 23.40
N ARG A 107 -17.35 -25.83 24.39
CA ARG A 107 -16.84 -24.53 24.84
C ARG A 107 -15.39 -24.27 24.44
N VAL A 108 -14.79 -25.21 23.72
CA VAL A 108 -13.45 -25.04 23.17
C VAL A 108 -13.52 -24.27 21.86
N GLU A 109 -12.71 -23.21 21.77
CA GLU A 109 -12.49 -22.47 20.55
C GLU A 109 -11.20 -22.93 19.86
N GLU A 110 -11.30 -23.20 18.55
CA GLU A 110 -10.15 -23.55 17.72
C GLU A 110 -9.32 -22.29 17.44
N VAL A 111 -8.10 -22.24 17.98
CA VAL A 111 -7.16 -21.15 17.71
C VAL A 111 -6.39 -21.42 16.44
N PHE A 112 -5.84 -22.63 16.29
CA PHE A 112 -4.99 -22.98 15.17
C PHE A 112 -5.03 -24.50 14.90
N ARG A 113 -4.87 -24.87 13.63
CA ARG A 113 -4.65 -26.25 13.18
C ARG A 113 -3.48 -26.28 12.22
N ALA A 114 -2.58 -27.23 12.42
CA ALA A 114 -1.55 -27.51 11.43
C ALA A 114 -2.20 -28.09 10.16
N GLU A 115 -1.73 -27.66 8.98
CA GLU A 115 -2.22 -28.22 7.70
C GLU A 115 -1.96 -29.73 7.59
N HIS A 116 -0.90 -30.22 8.24
CA HIS A 116 -0.48 -31.62 8.17
C HIS A 116 -0.16 -32.15 9.57
N GLY A 117 -0.85 -33.22 9.99
CA GLY A 117 -0.65 -33.91 11.27
C GLY A 117 -1.63 -33.51 12.38
N PRO A 118 -1.49 -34.07 13.60
CA PRO A 118 -2.42 -33.84 14.71
C PRO A 118 -2.19 -32.52 15.46
N GLY A 119 -1.24 -31.69 15.01
CA GLY A 119 -0.88 -30.44 15.68
C GLY A 119 -2.02 -29.42 15.66
N GLY A 120 -2.36 -28.88 16.82
CA GLY A 120 -3.43 -27.91 16.96
C GLY A 120 -3.43 -27.22 18.31
N LEU A 121 -3.93 -26.00 18.33
CA LEU A 121 -4.13 -25.22 19.54
C LEU A 121 -5.61 -24.93 19.72
N ASP A 122 -6.12 -25.34 20.86
CA ASP A 122 -7.45 -25.06 21.37
C ASP A 122 -7.39 -24.14 22.58
N LEU A 123 -8.44 -23.34 22.74
CA LEU A 123 -8.59 -22.40 23.84
C LEU A 123 -9.90 -22.67 24.57
N LEU A 124 -9.83 -22.79 25.89
CA LEU A 124 -10.98 -22.71 26.78
C LEU A 124 -10.87 -21.37 27.54
N THR A 125 -11.77 -20.45 27.23
CA THR A 125 -11.77 -19.09 27.79
C THR A 125 -12.26 -19.09 29.24
N ALA A 126 -12.09 -17.96 29.92
CA ALA A 126 -12.63 -17.79 31.27
C ALA A 126 -14.17 -17.82 31.31
N GLY A 127 -14.84 -17.28 30.28
CA GLY A 127 -16.30 -17.29 30.16
C GLY A 127 -16.81 -16.29 29.11
N SER A 128 -18.09 -16.38 28.78
CA SER A 128 -18.76 -15.39 27.92
C SER A 128 -19.13 -14.11 28.68
N PRO A 129 -19.34 -12.97 27.99
CA PRO A 129 -19.78 -11.72 28.62
C PRO A 129 -21.13 -11.81 29.37
N GLU A 130 -21.97 -12.76 28.97
CA GLU A 130 -23.24 -13.11 29.61
C GLU A 130 -23.19 -14.58 30.03
N ILE A 131 -23.57 -14.90 31.27
CA ILE A 131 -23.48 -16.23 31.85
C ILE A 131 -24.86 -16.75 32.26
N GLY A 132 -25.11 -18.03 31.96
CA GLY A 132 -26.29 -18.76 32.40
C GLY A 132 -27.61 -18.33 31.72
N PRO A 133 -28.73 -18.98 32.08
CA PRO A 133 -30.03 -18.74 31.43
C PRO A 133 -30.59 -17.34 31.70
N GLU A 134 -30.21 -16.71 32.82
CA GLU A 134 -30.62 -15.35 33.19
C GLU A 134 -29.79 -14.26 32.49
N LYS A 135 -28.74 -14.64 31.75
CA LYS A 135 -27.81 -13.73 31.07
C LYS A 135 -27.21 -12.68 32.01
N LEU A 136 -26.74 -13.14 33.17
CA LEU A 136 -26.01 -12.28 34.11
C LEU A 136 -24.75 -11.76 33.44
N ARG A 137 -24.35 -10.53 33.77
CA ARG A 137 -23.03 -10.03 33.32
C ARG A 137 -21.93 -10.88 33.94
N TYR A 138 -20.83 -11.07 33.22
CA TYR A 138 -19.69 -11.89 33.66
C TYR A 138 -19.26 -11.59 35.11
N GLU A 139 -19.10 -10.32 35.46
CA GLU A 139 -18.64 -9.90 36.79
C GLU A 139 -19.67 -10.21 37.89
N GLU A 140 -20.96 -10.13 37.56
CA GLU A 140 -22.07 -10.45 38.45
C GLU A 140 -22.13 -11.95 38.72
N ALA A 141 -22.05 -12.78 37.66
CA ALA A 141 -21.99 -14.22 37.79
C ALA A 141 -20.76 -14.67 38.62
N LEU A 142 -19.58 -14.10 38.35
CA LEU A 142 -18.38 -14.42 39.12
C LEU A 142 -18.51 -14.06 40.60
N ALA A 143 -19.11 -12.90 40.92
CA ALA A 143 -19.35 -12.48 42.30
C ALA A 143 -20.31 -13.42 43.06
N HIS A 144 -21.22 -14.08 42.35
CA HIS A 144 -22.18 -15.04 42.90
C HIS A 144 -21.67 -16.49 42.94
N LEU A 145 -20.46 -16.75 42.44
CA LEU A 145 -19.82 -18.07 42.50
C LEU A 145 -18.76 -18.12 43.61
N SER A 146 -19.16 -18.58 44.80
CA SER A 146 -18.23 -18.91 45.89
C SER A 146 -17.55 -20.25 45.62
N TRP A 147 -16.23 -20.26 45.40
CA TRP A 147 -15.49 -21.50 45.10
C TRP A 147 -15.51 -22.53 46.22
N ASN A 148 -15.54 -22.09 47.49
CA ASN A 148 -15.64 -23.00 48.62
C ASN A 148 -17.00 -23.71 48.64
N SER A 149 -18.10 -22.97 48.53
CA SER A 149 -19.44 -23.55 48.43
C SER A 149 -19.61 -24.37 47.15
N PHE A 150 -19.02 -23.93 46.03
CA PHE A 150 -19.04 -24.69 44.78
C PHE A 150 -18.42 -26.08 44.96
N ILE A 151 -17.29 -26.19 45.65
CA ILE A 151 -16.61 -27.46 45.88
C ILE A 151 -17.31 -28.29 46.96
N ASP A 152 -17.64 -27.68 48.10
CA ASP A 152 -18.09 -28.38 49.30
C ASP A 152 -19.60 -28.69 49.29
N GLU A 153 -20.43 -27.79 48.75
CA GLU A 153 -21.89 -27.86 48.79
C GLU A 153 -22.49 -28.25 47.43
N GLU A 154 -21.88 -27.79 46.33
CA GLU A 154 -22.41 -27.96 44.97
C GLU A 154 -21.69 -29.07 44.19
N LEU A 155 -20.91 -29.93 44.88
CA LEU A 155 -20.18 -31.07 44.30
C LEU A 155 -19.20 -30.71 43.17
N GLY A 156 -18.76 -29.45 43.09
CA GLY A 156 -17.95 -28.91 42.01
C GLY A 156 -16.59 -29.60 41.83
N GLY A 157 -16.08 -30.27 42.86
CA GLY A 157 -14.88 -31.11 42.77
C GLY A 157 -14.99 -32.22 41.71
N ALA A 158 -16.20 -32.77 41.48
CA ALA A 158 -16.44 -33.78 40.46
C ALA A 158 -16.41 -33.21 39.04
N MET A 159 -16.92 -31.98 38.85
CA MET A 159 -16.81 -31.25 37.58
C MET A 159 -15.34 -31.02 37.22
N ILE A 160 -14.55 -30.54 38.17
CA ILE A 160 -13.12 -30.25 37.98
C ILE A 160 -12.35 -31.55 37.64
N GLU A 161 -12.66 -32.66 38.30
CA GLU A 161 -12.04 -33.95 38.00
C GLU A 161 -12.46 -34.49 36.62
N SER A 162 -13.71 -34.23 36.20
CA SER A 162 -14.19 -34.57 34.86
C SER A 162 -13.48 -33.75 33.79
N LEU A 163 -13.29 -32.45 34.02
CA LEU A 163 -12.50 -31.57 33.15
C LEU A 163 -11.06 -32.08 33.03
N ARG A 164 -10.43 -32.42 34.16
CA ARG A 164 -9.07 -32.97 34.20
C ARG A 164 -8.95 -34.23 33.34
N ARG A 165 -9.83 -35.21 33.55
CA ARG A 165 -9.82 -36.49 32.83
C ARG A 165 -10.10 -36.31 31.34
N TRP A 166 -11.08 -35.51 30.97
CA TRP A 166 -11.38 -35.22 29.56
C TRP A 166 -10.18 -34.56 28.87
N ALA A 167 -9.59 -33.53 29.49
CA ALA A 167 -8.47 -32.80 28.90
C ALA A 167 -7.24 -33.70 28.69
N LYS A 168 -6.91 -34.56 29.66
CA LYS A 168 -5.80 -35.53 29.54
C LYS A 168 -6.02 -36.62 28.50
N ARG A 169 -7.28 -36.97 28.19
CA ARG A 169 -7.60 -37.94 27.13
C ARG A 169 -7.50 -37.34 25.74
N LYS A 170 -7.80 -36.04 25.59
CA LYS A 170 -7.94 -35.38 24.29
C LYS A 170 -6.68 -34.64 23.83
N TYR A 171 -5.89 -34.10 24.76
CA TYR A 171 -4.75 -33.24 24.46
C TYR A 171 -3.45 -33.86 24.96
N ASP A 172 -2.37 -33.66 24.21
CA ASP A 172 -1.02 -34.08 24.62
C ASP A 172 -0.47 -33.15 25.71
N LEU A 173 -0.84 -31.85 25.64
CA LEU A 173 -0.46 -30.81 26.61
C LEU A 173 -1.66 -29.92 26.94
N VAL A 174 -1.90 -29.71 28.23
CA VAL A 174 -2.88 -28.76 28.74
C VAL A 174 -2.15 -27.71 29.56
N LEU A 175 -2.33 -26.43 29.22
CA LEU A 175 -1.71 -25.31 29.91
C LEU A 175 -2.77 -24.51 30.64
N ILE A 176 -2.55 -24.28 31.94
CA ILE A 176 -3.44 -23.48 32.78
C ILE A 176 -2.79 -22.14 33.06
N ASP A 177 -3.46 -21.05 32.66
CA ASP A 177 -3.15 -19.71 33.14
C ASP A 177 -3.87 -19.49 34.47
N SER A 178 -3.16 -19.68 35.59
CA SER A 178 -3.80 -19.68 36.92
C SER A 178 -4.32 -18.30 37.33
N ARG A 179 -5.10 -18.20 38.41
CA ARG A 179 -5.23 -16.91 39.14
C ARG A 179 -3.97 -16.60 39.97
N THR A 180 -3.66 -15.33 40.21
CA THR A 180 -2.56 -14.94 41.11
C THR A 180 -2.97 -14.95 42.58
N GLY A 181 -2.01 -15.18 43.49
CA GLY A 181 -2.24 -15.07 44.93
C GLY A 181 -2.74 -16.35 45.60
N PHE A 182 -3.25 -16.23 46.83
CA PHE A 182 -3.65 -17.37 47.67
C PHE A 182 -5.16 -17.69 47.61
N ALA A 183 -5.88 -17.22 46.60
CA ALA A 183 -7.33 -17.43 46.49
C ALA A 183 -7.68 -18.93 46.31
N ASP A 184 -8.92 -19.32 46.62
CA ASP A 184 -9.38 -20.72 46.58
C ASP A 184 -9.24 -21.35 45.18
N VAL A 185 -9.45 -20.56 44.13
CA VAL A 185 -9.19 -20.93 42.72
C VAL A 185 -7.72 -21.30 42.48
N ALA A 186 -6.79 -20.65 43.17
CA ALA A 186 -5.38 -20.98 43.07
C ALA A 186 -5.10 -22.39 43.64
N GLY A 187 -5.89 -22.86 44.62
CA GLY A 187 -5.85 -24.24 45.10
C GLY A 187 -6.21 -25.25 43.99
N VAL A 188 -7.29 -24.99 43.24
CA VAL A 188 -7.68 -25.82 42.09
C VAL A 188 -6.56 -25.87 41.05
N CYS A 189 -5.98 -24.71 40.72
CA CYS A 189 -4.94 -24.57 39.71
C CYS A 189 -3.56 -25.07 40.13
N THR A 190 -3.28 -25.25 41.42
CA THR A 190 -1.96 -25.68 41.92
C THR A 190 -1.97 -27.07 42.54
N MET A 191 -3.15 -27.60 42.86
CA MET A 191 -3.31 -28.89 43.53
C MET A 191 -4.15 -29.85 42.68
N GLN A 192 -5.39 -29.52 42.34
CA GLN A 192 -6.32 -30.53 41.79
C GLN A 192 -6.03 -30.86 40.32
N LEU A 193 -5.88 -29.85 39.47
CA LEU A 193 -5.71 -30.03 38.02
C LEU A 193 -4.31 -30.49 37.58
N PRO A 194 -3.21 -29.86 38.02
CA PRO A 194 -1.92 -30.02 37.35
C PRO A 194 -1.18 -31.30 37.72
N ASP A 195 -0.41 -31.81 36.77
CA ASP A 195 0.70 -32.74 37.01
C ASP A 195 2.02 -31.96 37.25
N VAL A 196 2.13 -30.75 36.67
CA VAL A 196 3.28 -29.84 36.84
C VAL A 196 2.80 -28.44 37.23
N VAL A 197 3.43 -27.83 38.24
CA VAL A 197 3.27 -26.42 38.59
C VAL A 197 4.56 -25.66 38.28
N ALA A 198 4.50 -24.78 37.29
CA ALA A 198 5.56 -23.85 36.93
C ALA A 198 5.38 -22.53 37.71
N LEU A 199 6.22 -22.31 38.71
CA LEU A 199 6.21 -21.12 39.55
C LEU A 199 6.89 -19.96 38.81
N CYS A 200 6.11 -19.09 38.21
CA CYS A 200 6.55 -17.85 37.56
C CYS A 200 6.76 -16.73 38.59
N PHE A 201 7.98 -16.19 38.67
CA PHE A 201 8.27 -15.10 39.61
C PHE A 201 9.36 -14.15 39.12
N VAL A 202 9.26 -12.87 39.50
CA VAL A 202 10.37 -11.92 39.43
C VAL A 202 11.20 -11.98 40.71
N LEU A 203 12.47 -11.56 40.67
CA LEU A 203 13.42 -11.72 41.79
C LEU A 203 13.19 -10.78 43.00
N ASN A 204 12.06 -10.06 43.05
CA ASN A 204 11.73 -9.26 44.21
C ASN A 204 11.34 -10.14 45.41
N ARG A 205 11.46 -9.59 46.61
CA ARG A 205 11.29 -10.35 47.86
C ARG A 205 9.90 -10.97 48.01
N GLN A 206 8.86 -10.21 47.70
CA GLN A 206 7.47 -10.65 47.85
C GLN A 206 7.14 -11.83 46.93
N ASN A 207 7.59 -11.80 45.68
CA ASN A 207 7.35 -12.90 44.76
C ASN A 207 8.07 -14.17 45.21
N ILE A 208 9.36 -14.07 45.57
CA ILE A 208 10.16 -15.20 46.05
C ILE A 208 9.51 -15.85 47.28
N GLU A 209 9.17 -15.06 48.30
CA GLU A 209 8.53 -15.58 49.52
C GLU A 209 7.17 -16.20 49.22
N GLY A 210 6.38 -15.57 48.34
CA GLY A 210 5.06 -16.05 47.94
C GLY A 210 5.11 -17.40 47.22
N VAL A 211 5.95 -17.54 46.18
CA VAL A 211 6.05 -18.82 45.45
C VAL A 211 6.69 -19.92 46.30
N SER A 212 7.61 -19.58 47.20
CA SER A 212 8.20 -20.55 48.14
C SER A 212 7.15 -21.11 49.10
N ARG A 213 6.21 -20.28 49.57
CA ARG A 213 5.09 -20.75 50.41
C ARG A 213 4.13 -21.67 49.65
N VAL A 214 3.84 -21.36 48.39
CA VAL A 214 2.99 -22.22 47.54
C VAL A 214 3.67 -23.54 47.24
N ALA A 215 4.96 -23.53 46.90
CA ALA A 215 5.76 -24.75 46.74
C ALA A 215 5.69 -25.64 47.99
N ALA A 216 5.85 -25.04 49.17
CA ALA A 216 5.75 -25.75 50.45
C ALA A 216 4.38 -26.40 50.66
N ALA A 217 3.29 -25.68 50.32
CA ALA A 217 1.93 -26.18 50.43
C ALA A 217 1.68 -27.37 49.48
N ILE A 218 2.11 -27.25 48.21
CA ILE A 218 2.04 -28.35 47.22
C ILE A 218 2.77 -29.58 47.74
N LYS A 219 4.02 -29.41 48.20
CA LYS A 219 4.82 -30.52 48.75
C LYS A 219 4.21 -31.13 50.00
N ALA A 220 3.55 -30.34 50.85
CA ALA A 220 2.94 -30.84 52.06
C ALA A 220 1.68 -31.70 51.80
N GLN A 221 0.85 -31.34 50.83
CA GLN A 221 -0.43 -32.04 50.59
C GLN A 221 -0.35 -33.09 49.48
N ARG A 222 0.48 -32.86 48.45
CA ARG A 222 0.58 -33.72 47.25
C ARG A 222 1.95 -34.37 47.06
N GLY A 223 2.92 -34.05 47.93
CA GLY A 223 4.23 -34.70 47.92
C GLY A 223 4.96 -34.63 46.57
N SER A 224 5.23 -35.81 46.00
CA SER A 224 5.86 -35.96 44.68
C SER A 224 4.87 -36.13 43.53
N GLU A 225 3.56 -36.14 43.77
CA GLU A 225 2.55 -36.31 42.71
C GLU A 225 2.54 -35.14 41.73
N ILE A 226 2.88 -33.95 42.23
CA ILE A 226 2.97 -32.73 41.44
C ILE A 226 4.44 -32.31 41.35
N GLN A 227 4.93 -32.19 40.12
CA GLN A 227 6.26 -31.64 39.86
C GLN A 227 6.20 -30.12 39.99
N VAL A 228 7.14 -29.53 40.73
CA VAL A 228 7.22 -28.08 40.91
C VAL A 228 8.48 -27.58 40.21
N ARG A 229 8.33 -26.63 39.29
CA ARG A 229 9.43 -26.01 38.53
C ARG A 229 9.56 -24.53 38.87
N ALA A 230 10.78 -24.03 39.05
CA ALA A 230 11.03 -22.62 39.29
C ALA A 230 11.27 -21.89 37.96
N VAL A 231 10.44 -20.90 37.62
CA VAL A 231 10.54 -20.17 36.33
C VAL A 231 10.77 -18.68 36.61
N PRO A 232 12.03 -18.23 36.68
CA PRO A 232 12.33 -16.82 36.91
C PRO A 232 11.98 -16.00 35.66
N MET A 233 11.21 -14.94 35.86
CA MET A 233 10.67 -14.11 34.78
C MET A 233 11.30 -12.72 34.80
N ARG A 234 11.40 -12.11 33.61
CA ARG A 234 11.80 -10.71 33.39
C ARG A 234 13.19 -10.38 33.96
N LEU A 235 14.14 -11.30 33.77
CA LEU A 235 15.52 -11.12 34.22
C LEU A 235 16.27 -10.12 33.33
N SER A 236 17.15 -9.32 33.91
CA SER A 236 17.94 -8.36 33.14
C SER A 236 18.94 -9.12 32.27
N ARG A 237 19.19 -8.59 31.06
CA ARG A 237 20.30 -9.05 30.22
C ARG A 237 21.66 -8.67 30.79
N VAL A 238 21.69 -7.64 31.62
CA VAL A 238 22.90 -7.16 32.30
C VAL A 238 22.93 -7.77 33.69
N GLY A 239 23.82 -8.74 33.89
CA GLY A 239 24.05 -9.37 35.20
C GLY A 239 24.66 -8.35 36.16
N THR A 240 23.84 -7.80 37.06
CA THR A 240 24.29 -6.91 38.13
C THR A 240 24.54 -7.71 39.40
N ALA A 241 25.42 -7.20 40.28
CA ALA A 241 25.63 -7.80 41.61
C ALA A 241 24.33 -7.87 42.43
N GLU A 242 23.40 -6.92 42.21
CA GLU A 242 22.08 -6.94 42.82
C GLU A 242 21.22 -8.10 42.32
N GLU A 243 21.24 -8.38 41.01
CA GLU A 243 20.52 -9.51 40.43
C GLU A 243 21.09 -10.85 40.94
N GLU A 244 22.42 -11.00 40.96
CA GLU A 244 23.07 -12.20 41.49
C GLU A 244 22.70 -12.44 42.96
N GLY A 245 22.71 -11.38 43.78
CA GLY A 245 22.26 -11.44 45.17
C GLY A 245 20.77 -11.85 45.30
N ALA A 246 19.92 -11.36 44.41
CA ALA A 246 18.50 -11.69 44.38
C ALA A 246 18.24 -13.14 43.91
N ARG A 247 19.01 -13.65 42.93
CA ARG A 247 18.99 -15.05 42.49
C ARG A 247 19.42 -15.99 43.62
N ALA A 248 20.51 -15.69 44.31
CA ALA A 248 20.99 -16.48 45.43
C ALA A 248 19.95 -16.53 46.58
N ARG A 249 19.22 -15.43 46.82
CA ARG A 249 18.09 -15.42 47.76
C ARG A 249 16.95 -16.31 47.26
N ALA A 250 16.58 -16.23 45.99
CA ALA A 250 15.51 -17.05 45.42
C ALA A 250 15.80 -18.54 45.60
N MET A 251 17.03 -18.98 45.27
CA MET A 251 17.46 -20.37 45.46
C MET A 251 17.32 -20.81 46.92
N ARG A 252 17.90 -20.03 47.86
CA ARG A 252 17.83 -20.35 49.29
C ARG A 252 16.39 -20.45 49.83
N GLU A 253 15.49 -19.55 49.44
CA GLU A 253 14.11 -19.56 49.94
C GLU A 253 13.28 -20.69 49.31
N LEU A 254 13.46 -20.97 48.02
CA LEU A 254 12.80 -22.09 47.34
C LEU A 254 13.22 -23.45 47.92
N GLU A 255 14.49 -23.58 48.31
CA GLU A 255 15.00 -24.76 49.01
C GLU A 255 14.48 -24.83 50.45
N ARG A 256 14.69 -23.78 51.24
CA ARG A 256 14.43 -23.79 52.69
C ARG A 256 12.94 -23.79 53.01
N VAL A 257 12.19 -22.87 52.40
CA VAL A 257 10.76 -22.70 52.65
C VAL A 257 9.97 -23.57 51.69
N GLY A 258 10.29 -23.52 50.39
CA GLY A 258 9.59 -24.30 49.36
C GLY A 258 9.86 -25.80 49.40
N ARG A 259 10.87 -26.25 50.16
CA ARG A 259 11.27 -27.66 50.29
C ARG A 259 11.59 -28.31 48.94
N LEU A 260 12.08 -27.52 47.99
CA LEU A 260 12.52 -28.00 46.69
C LEU A 260 13.96 -28.53 46.76
N ASN A 261 14.30 -29.45 45.86
CA ASN A 261 15.64 -30.01 45.75
C ASN A 261 16.62 -28.94 45.19
N HIS A 262 17.81 -28.84 45.78
CA HIS A 262 18.83 -27.86 45.40
C HIS A 262 19.22 -27.95 43.92
N ASP A 263 19.53 -29.15 43.43
CA ASP A 263 19.99 -29.37 42.05
C ASP A 263 18.90 -29.04 41.03
N ASP A 264 17.63 -29.33 41.37
CA ASP A 264 16.48 -28.97 40.53
C ASP A 264 16.28 -27.45 40.48
N VAL A 265 16.36 -26.77 41.62
CA VAL A 265 16.23 -25.30 41.68
C VAL A 265 17.38 -24.62 40.92
N GLU A 266 18.62 -25.07 41.10
CA GLU A 266 19.77 -24.52 40.37
C GLU A 266 19.61 -24.72 38.85
N ARG A 267 19.22 -25.92 38.42
CA ARG A 267 18.95 -26.22 37.00
C ARG A 267 17.86 -25.31 36.46
N ASP A 268 16.75 -25.20 37.15
CA ASP A 268 15.59 -24.42 36.75
C ASP A 268 15.92 -22.92 36.65
N MET A 269 16.60 -22.36 37.65
CA MET A 269 17.04 -20.96 37.68
C MET A 269 17.95 -20.60 36.49
N ARG A 270 18.71 -21.57 35.96
CA ARG A 270 19.61 -21.40 34.82
C ARG A 270 18.91 -21.62 33.47
N THR A 271 18.03 -22.61 33.38
CA THR A 271 17.50 -23.11 32.10
C THR A 271 16.13 -22.53 31.74
N LEU A 272 15.29 -22.27 32.75
CA LEU A 272 13.90 -21.80 32.61
C LEU A 272 13.76 -20.29 32.75
N ALA A 273 14.87 -19.56 32.90
CA ALA A 273 14.88 -18.12 32.97
C ALA A 273 14.32 -17.49 31.69
N ILE A 274 13.32 -16.61 31.84
CA ILE A 274 12.78 -15.77 30.77
C ILE A 274 13.33 -14.35 30.92
N MET A 275 14.01 -13.84 29.91
CA MET A 275 14.65 -12.53 29.93
C MET A 275 13.64 -11.40 29.70
N ALA A 276 13.94 -10.21 30.22
CA ALA A 276 13.16 -9.01 29.91
C ALA A 276 13.40 -8.55 28.47
N GLU A 277 12.33 -8.14 27.78
CA GLU A 277 12.36 -7.61 26.42
C GLU A 277 11.65 -6.24 26.37
N PRO A 278 12.32 -5.15 25.94
CA PRO A 278 11.77 -3.80 25.95
C PRO A 278 10.54 -3.59 25.07
N ASN A 279 10.39 -4.35 23.98
CA ASN A 279 9.35 -4.13 22.96
C ASN A 279 8.06 -4.94 23.18
N VAL A 280 8.00 -5.75 24.23
CA VAL A 280 6.85 -6.59 24.59
C VAL A 280 5.71 -5.87 25.36
N PRO A 281 5.89 -4.77 26.10
CA PRO A 281 4.85 -4.28 27.01
C PRO A 281 3.72 -3.51 26.32
N PHE A 282 3.72 -3.37 24.99
CA PHE A 282 2.82 -2.47 24.28
C PHE A 282 1.62 -3.17 23.62
N VAL A 283 1.73 -4.47 23.31
CA VAL A 283 0.66 -5.27 22.70
C VAL A 283 0.79 -6.74 23.12
N GLU A 284 -0.32 -7.39 23.46
CA GLU A 284 -0.38 -8.84 23.69
C GLU A 284 -0.18 -9.61 22.38
N SER A 285 1.04 -10.10 22.16
CA SER A 285 1.42 -10.85 20.98
C SER A 285 2.37 -11.99 21.34
N LEU A 286 2.37 -13.04 20.52
CA LEU A 286 3.29 -14.16 20.66
C LEU A 286 4.71 -13.72 20.23
N ALA A 287 5.73 -14.14 20.98
CA ALA A 287 7.12 -13.79 20.74
C ALA A 287 7.61 -14.10 19.30
N PRO A 288 7.23 -15.25 18.68
CA PRO A 288 7.57 -15.50 17.28
C PRO A 288 7.05 -14.44 16.29
N PHE A 289 5.93 -13.78 16.57
CA PHE A 289 5.37 -12.77 15.65
C PHE A 289 5.98 -11.38 15.86
N ASN A 290 6.52 -11.11 17.06
CA ASN A 290 7.22 -9.86 17.37
C ASN A 290 8.66 -9.84 16.80
N ALA A 291 9.24 -11.01 16.51
CA ALA A 291 10.59 -11.14 15.99
C ALA A 291 10.66 -11.01 14.46
N ARG A 292 11.68 -10.31 13.94
CA ARG A 292 12.01 -10.31 12.50
C ARG A 292 12.38 -11.71 12.00
N ASP A 293 13.21 -12.43 12.76
CA ASP A 293 13.47 -13.86 12.56
C ASP A 293 13.34 -14.58 13.91
N PRO A 294 12.28 -15.38 14.12
CA PRO A 294 12.04 -16.09 15.38
C PRO A 294 13.20 -16.99 15.82
N ARG A 295 13.97 -17.54 14.87
CA ARG A 295 15.08 -18.47 15.17
C ARG A 295 16.27 -17.79 15.83
N HIS A 296 16.38 -16.47 15.69
CA HIS A 296 17.44 -15.65 16.25
C HIS A 296 16.92 -14.76 17.39
N ASP A 297 15.65 -14.86 17.74
CA ASP A 297 15.04 -14.08 18.81
C ASP A 297 15.24 -14.75 20.18
N THR A 298 15.68 -13.95 21.14
CA THR A 298 16.01 -14.44 22.49
C THR A 298 14.77 -14.86 23.24
N LEU A 299 13.69 -14.06 23.18
CA LEU A 299 12.47 -14.35 23.93
C LEU A 299 11.77 -15.61 23.42
N THR A 300 11.73 -15.79 22.10
CA THR A 300 11.25 -17.01 21.45
C THR A 300 12.08 -18.22 21.87
N ALA A 301 13.41 -18.09 21.91
CA ALA A 301 14.29 -19.16 22.38
C ALA A 301 14.07 -19.49 23.87
N ASP A 302 13.80 -18.51 24.73
CA ASP A 302 13.49 -18.71 26.14
C ASP A 302 12.22 -19.55 26.31
N TYR A 303 11.15 -19.22 25.59
CA TYR A 303 9.92 -20.01 25.62
C TYR A 303 10.08 -21.39 25.00
N ALA A 304 10.86 -21.54 23.92
CA ALA A 304 11.16 -22.86 23.35
C ALA A 304 11.88 -23.78 24.37
N ARG A 305 12.80 -23.23 25.18
CA ARG A 305 13.45 -23.97 26.27
C ARG A 305 12.47 -24.35 27.37
N LEU A 306 11.58 -23.45 27.78
CA LEU A 306 10.53 -23.75 28.74
C LEU A 306 9.61 -24.88 28.23
N THR A 307 9.16 -24.80 26.98
CA THR A 307 8.34 -25.85 26.35
C THR A 307 9.07 -27.19 26.31
N LYS A 308 10.36 -27.19 25.96
CA LYS A 308 11.21 -28.38 25.94
C LYS A 308 11.29 -29.05 27.32
N GLU A 309 11.51 -28.26 28.36
CA GLU A 309 11.68 -28.75 29.73
C GLU A 309 10.38 -29.23 30.37
N LEU A 310 9.23 -28.70 29.95
CA LEU A 310 7.91 -29.20 30.36
C LEU A 310 7.56 -30.51 29.67
N LEU A 311 7.89 -30.66 28.38
CA LEU A 311 7.52 -31.83 27.59
C LEU A 311 8.59 -32.94 27.54
N GLY A 312 9.82 -32.65 27.95
CA GLY A 312 10.94 -33.59 27.86
C GLY A 312 11.38 -33.91 26.43
N ARG A 313 11.12 -33.03 25.45
CA ARG A 313 11.49 -33.22 24.03
C ARG A 313 12.00 -31.94 23.39
N GLU A 314 12.81 -32.06 22.34
CA GLU A 314 13.24 -30.90 21.55
C GLU A 314 12.07 -30.19 20.88
N ILE A 315 12.15 -28.87 20.85
CA ILE A 315 11.14 -27.96 20.30
C ILE A 315 11.81 -27.12 19.21
N ALA A 316 11.35 -27.29 17.97
CA ALA A 316 11.80 -26.48 16.85
C ALA A 316 11.09 -25.12 16.88
N VAL A 317 11.84 -24.04 16.66
CA VAL A 317 11.26 -22.71 16.47
C VAL A 317 10.68 -22.63 15.05
N PRO A 318 9.39 -22.27 14.88
CA PRO A 318 8.75 -22.25 13.58
C PRO A 318 9.31 -21.13 12.68
N ILE A 319 9.24 -21.35 11.37
CA ILE A 319 9.41 -20.30 10.37
C ILE A 319 8.04 -19.64 10.18
N ILE A 320 8.00 -18.32 10.35
CA ILE A 320 6.79 -17.52 10.09
C ILE A 320 7.07 -16.69 8.85
N ASP A 321 6.28 -16.90 7.80
CA ASP A 321 6.39 -16.11 6.58
C ASP A 321 5.84 -14.68 6.78
N GLU A 322 6.26 -13.77 5.90
CA GLU A 322 5.93 -12.35 6.04
C GLU A 322 4.44 -12.07 5.86
N ALA A 323 3.73 -12.84 5.03
CA ALA A 323 2.30 -12.63 4.80
C ALA A 323 1.48 -13.03 6.02
N TRP A 324 1.79 -14.17 6.65
CA TRP A 324 1.14 -14.61 7.88
C TRP A 324 1.45 -13.67 9.05
N ARG A 325 2.71 -13.23 9.16
CA ARG A 325 3.10 -12.22 10.15
C ARG A 325 2.34 -10.91 9.95
N ALA A 326 2.29 -10.39 8.73
CA ALA A 326 1.57 -9.16 8.42
C ALA A 326 0.08 -9.29 8.76
N ASN A 327 -0.53 -10.43 8.44
CA ASN A 327 -1.92 -10.72 8.80
C ASN A 327 -2.12 -10.72 10.32
N VAL A 328 -1.32 -11.46 11.10
CA VAL A 328 -1.47 -11.46 12.57
C VAL A 328 -1.24 -10.06 13.14
N ASN A 329 -0.20 -9.36 12.68
CA ASN A 329 0.13 -8.01 13.14
C ASN A 329 -0.95 -6.98 12.80
N SER A 330 -1.73 -7.15 11.72
CA SER A 330 -2.85 -6.23 11.43
C SER A 330 -3.96 -6.31 12.47
N TRP A 331 -4.15 -7.47 13.14
CA TRP A 331 -5.09 -7.61 14.25
C TRP A 331 -4.58 -7.03 15.59
N LEU A 332 -3.27 -6.80 15.66
CA LEU A 332 -2.57 -6.33 16.87
C LEU A 332 -2.33 -4.82 16.86
N LYS A 333 -2.36 -4.19 15.68
CA LYS A 333 -2.30 -2.74 15.58
C LYS A 333 -3.58 -2.12 16.17
N PRO A 334 -3.48 -0.99 16.87
CA PRO A 334 -4.67 -0.26 17.30
C PRO A 334 -5.58 0.01 16.10
N THR A 335 -6.85 -0.41 16.18
CA THR A 335 -7.87 -0.13 15.15
C THR A 335 -8.09 1.36 14.96
N LEU A 336 -7.86 2.14 16.02
CA LEU A 336 -7.86 3.59 16.03
C LEU A 336 -6.73 4.07 16.95
N SER A 337 -6.13 5.21 16.63
CA SER A 337 -5.15 5.90 17.45
C SER A 337 -5.74 7.18 18.04
N THR A 338 -4.98 7.92 18.85
CA THR A 338 -5.40 9.26 19.28
C THR A 338 -5.09 10.30 18.20
N ASN A 339 -5.83 11.43 18.18
CA ASN A 339 -5.52 12.58 17.33
C ASN A 339 -4.07 13.06 17.55
N GLN A 340 -3.59 13.01 18.80
CA GLN A 340 -2.23 13.43 19.16
C GLN A 340 -1.17 12.55 18.48
N TYR A 341 -1.41 11.24 18.40
CA TYR A 341 -0.52 10.33 17.68
C TYR A 341 -0.52 10.60 16.18
N VAL A 342 -1.70 10.80 15.58
CA VAL A 342 -1.81 11.13 14.15
C VAL A 342 -1.06 12.42 13.83
N SER A 343 -1.18 13.45 14.67
CA SER A 343 -0.43 14.70 14.50
C SER A 343 1.08 14.52 14.64
N ALA A 344 1.55 13.60 15.48
CA ALA A 344 2.97 13.33 15.65
C ALA A 344 3.60 12.71 14.39
N LEU A 345 2.85 11.85 13.68
CA LEU A 345 3.33 11.19 12.45
C LEU A 345 3.73 12.16 11.34
N VAL A 346 3.15 13.37 11.29
CA VAL A 346 3.50 14.39 10.29
C VAL A 346 4.98 14.79 10.35
N SER A 347 5.60 14.67 11.53
CA SER A 347 7.01 15.02 11.76
C SER A 347 7.99 13.86 11.59
N GLU A 348 7.49 12.64 11.36
CA GLU A 348 8.31 11.45 11.16
C GLU A 348 8.86 11.35 9.72
N GLU A 349 9.57 10.25 9.45
CA GLU A 349 10.03 9.89 8.10
C GLU A 349 8.80 9.74 7.16
N PRO A 350 8.76 10.42 6.00
CA PRO A 350 7.56 10.51 5.17
C PRO A 350 6.97 9.19 4.69
N VAL A 351 7.80 8.22 4.30
CA VAL A 351 7.33 6.93 3.75
C VAL A 351 6.73 6.08 4.87
N ASP A 352 7.44 5.93 5.97
CA ASP A 352 7.00 5.18 7.14
C ASP A 352 5.74 5.80 7.76
N ALA A 353 5.69 7.13 7.84
CA ALA A 353 4.52 7.87 8.33
C ALA A 353 3.31 7.69 7.41
N MET A 354 3.51 7.76 6.09
CA MET A 354 2.42 7.58 5.12
C MET A 354 1.85 6.16 5.17
N GLN A 355 2.70 5.14 5.28
CA GLN A 355 2.26 3.75 5.44
C GLN A 355 1.47 3.53 6.74
N GLN A 356 1.92 4.15 7.85
CA GLN A 356 1.20 4.08 9.12
C GLN A 356 -0.16 4.77 9.06
N LEU A 357 -0.21 5.98 8.48
CA LEU A 357 -1.48 6.71 8.28
C LEU A 357 -2.43 5.93 7.37
N THR A 358 -1.93 5.34 6.29
CA THR A 358 -2.74 4.49 5.39
C THR A 358 -3.35 3.30 6.13
N ALA A 359 -2.58 2.63 7.00
CA ALA A 359 -3.10 1.53 7.80
C ALA A 359 -4.18 1.97 8.82
N LEU A 360 -4.01 3.13 9.46
CA LEU A 360 -5.01 3.71 10.36
C LEU A 360 -6.28 4.11 9.60
N THR A 361 -6.13 4.73 8.43
CA THR A 361 -7.22 5.10 7.54
C THR A 361 -8.00 3.87 7.06
N ASN A 362 -7.34 2.82 6.63
CA ASN A 362 -7.99 1.56 6.25
C ASN A 362 -8.74 0.90 7.41
N SER A 363 -8.18 0.99 8.63
CA SER A 363 -8.86 0.52 9.83
C SER A 363 -10.13 1.34 10.12
N ALA A 364 -10.08 2.66 9.94
CA ALA A 364 -11.24 3.52 10.03
C ALA A 364 -12.29 3.21 8.94
N VAL A 365 -11.88 2.98 7.68
CA VAL A 365 -12.81 2.55 6.61
C VAL A 365 -13.50 1.24 6.99
N ALA A 366 -12.76 0.24 7.48
CA ALA A 366 -13.32 -1.04 7.88
C ALA A 366 -14.37 -0.92 9.00
N LEU A 367 -14.15 -0.01 9.96
CA LEU A 367 -15.10 0.29 11.03
C LEU A 367 -16.36 0.97 10.48
N LEU A 368 -16.23 1.92 9.54
CA LEU A 368 -17.40 2.52 8.88
C LEU A 368 -18.23 1.49 8.10
N MET A 369 -17.57 0.54 7.43
CA MET A 369 -18.26 -0.55 6.71
C MET A 369 -18.97 -1.53 7.65
N ALA A 370 -18.51 -1.63 8.91
CA ALA A 370 -19.15 -2.40 9.96
C ALA A 370 -20.24 -1.62 10.72
N ASP A 371 -20.60 -0.42 10.25
CA ASP A 371 -21.55 0.51 10.89
C ASP A 371 -21.13 0.95 12.30
N GLU A 372 -19.82 0.93 12.59
CA GLU A 372 -19.27 1.45 13.84
C GLU A 372 -19.08 2.98 13.79
N GLU A 373 -19.14 3.62 14.97
CA GLU A 373 -18.95 5.07 15.09
C GLU A 373 -17.47 5.47 15.01
N ILE A 374 -17.18 6.46 14.16
CA ILE A 374 -15.88 7.13 14.09
C ILE A 374 -16.11 8.61 14.20
N SER A 375 -15.35 9.26 15.08
CA SER A 375 -15.45 10.71 15.24
C SER A 375 -14.95 11.44 14.00
N THR A 376 -15.70 12.44 13.56
CA THR A 376 -15.32 13.34 12.46
C THR A 376 -13.98 14.02 12.69
N ALA A 377 -13.65 14.35 13.95
CA ALA A 377 -12.35 14.90 14.31
C ALA A 377 -11.19 13.93 14.03
N TYR A 378 -11.37 12.63 14.27
CA TYR A 378 -10.34 11.63 14.01
C TYR A 378 -10.15 11.38 12.51
N ALA A 379 -11.25 11.17 11.78
CA ALA A 379 -11.20 11.01 10.34
C ALA A 379 -10.53 12.23 9.68
N ARG A 380 -10.83 13.43 10.17
CA ARG A 380 -10.22 14.66 9.68
C ARG A 380 -8.73 14.73 9.98
N ALA A 381 -8.32 14.36 11.20
CA ALA A 381 -6.91 14.32 11.58
C ALA A 381 -6.09 13.39 10.66
N LEU A 382 -6.63 12.23 10.30
CA LEU A 382 -5.98 11.29 9.37
C LEU A 382 -5.75 11.92 7.99
N VAL A 383 -6.82 12.44 7.39
CA VAL A 383 -6.76 13.08 6.07
C VAL A 383 -5.81 14.28 6.08
N ASP A 384 -5.94 15.18 7.06
CA ASP A 384 -5.10 16.37 7.14
C ASP A 384 -3.61 16.01 7.35
N ALA A 385 -3.29 14.96 8.11
CA ALA A 385 -1.92 14.49 8.28
C ALA A 385 -1.33 13.94 6.98
N MET A 386 -2.10 13.15 6.22
CA MET A 386 -1.66 12.61 4.93
C MET A 386 -1.40 13.74 3.92
N LEU A 387 -2.32 14.72 3.84
CA LEU A 387 -2.14 15.89 2.98
C LEU A 387 -0.94 16.76 3.40
N ALA A 388 -0.70 16.91 4.71
CA ALA A 388 0.46 17.64 5.22
C ALA A 388 1.79 16.98 4.81
N ILE A 389 1.87 15.65 4.87
CA ILE A 389 3.07 14.92 4.42
C ILE A 389 3.23 15.05 2.91
N GLN A 390 2.15 14.91 2.12
CA GLN A 390 2.19 15.09 0.67
C GLN A 390 2.76 16.47 0.29
N GLN A 391 2.34 17.53 0.99
CA GLN A 391 2.77 18.90 0.72
C GLN A 391 4.27 19.16 0.96
N ARG A 392 4.97 18.30 1.72
CA ARG A 392 6.42 18.41 1.93
C ARG A 392 7.22 18.14 0.65
N GLY A 393 6.63 17.44 -0.33
CA GLY A 393 7.30 17.11 -1.60
C GLY A 393 8.44 16.09 -1.47
N GLU A 394 8.52 15.38 -0.34
CA GLU A 394 9.59 14.41 -0.05
C GLU A 394 9.28 12.98 -0.55
N LEU A 395 8.08 12.76 -1.11
CA LEU A 395 7.61 11.47 -1.63
C LEU A 395 7.85 11.28 -3.15
N VAL A 396 8.69 12.11 -3.78
CA VAL A 396 9.05 11.97 -5.20
C VAL A 396 9.76 10.63 -5.43
N GLY A 397 9.26 9.80 -6.34
CA GLY A 397 9.75 8.43 -6.56
C GLY A 397 9.07 7.35 -5.71
N TYR A 398 8.05 7.72 -4.92
CA TYR A 398 7.19 6.80 -4.16
C TYR A 398 5.72 6.96 -4.55
N GLU A 399 5.44 7.12 -5.85
CA GLU A 399 4.10 7.33 -6.39
C GLU A 399 3.10 6.24 -5.96
N PRO A 400 3.45 4.93 -5.90
CA PRO A 400 2.52 3.91 -5.42
C PRO A 400 2.09 4.12 -3.96
N VAL A 401 3.02 4.49 -3.07
CA VAL A 401 2.70 4.73 -1.65
C VAL A 401 1.75 5.91 -1.50
N LEU A 402 1.97 6.96 -2.30
CA LEU A 402 1.11 8.13 -2.29
C LEU A 402 -0.26 7.85 -2.91
N ALA A 403 -0.33 7.03 -3.96
CA ALA A 403 -1.59 6.61 -4.57
C ALA A 403 -2.45 5.82 -3.57
N ASP A 404 -1.88 4.77 -2.95
CA ASP A 404 -2.56 3.94 -1.95
C ASP A 404 -3.10 4.79 -0.79
N ALA A 405 -2.29 5.75 -0.34
CA ALA A 405 -2.65 6.68 0.72
C ALA A 405 -3.83 7.58 0.35
N LEU A 406 -3.81 8.18 -0.84
CA LEU A 406 -4.89 9.06 -1.30
C LEU A 406 -6.17 8.28 -1.59
N GLU A 407 -6.07 7.05 -2.08
CA GLU A 407 -7.21 6.16 -2.29
C GLU A 407 -7.87 5.81 -0.94
N ALA A 408 -7.08 5.37 0.05
CA ALA A 408 -7.58 5.11 1.40
C ALA A 408 -8.25 6.36 2.01
N ALA A 409 -7.63 7.54 1.86
CA ALA A 409 -8.20 8.79 2.34
C ALA A 409 -9.51 9.15 1.64
N ALA A 410 -9.61 8.93 0.33
CA ALA A 410 -10.82 9.16 -0.45
C ALA A 410 -11.95 8.20 -0.04
N GLU A 411 -11.64 6.92 0.21
CA GLU A 411 -12.61 5.96 0.74
C GLU A 411 -13.13 6.36 2.12
N LEU A 412 -12.25 6.78 3.02
CA LEU A 412 -12.64 7.29 4.33
C LEU A 412 -13.55 8.53 4.19
N ALA A 413 -13.16 9.49 3.35
CA ALA A 413 -13.95 10.68 3.08
C ALA A 413 -15.31 10.34 2.44
N ARG A 414 -15.39 9.30 1.60
CA ARG A 414 -16.65 8.82 1.00
C ARG A 414 -17.59 8.24 2.06
N GLY A 415 -17.06 7.42 2.97
CA GLY A 415 -17.82 6.90 4.11
C GLY A 415 -18.31 8.01 5.04
N MET A 416 -17.46 9.01 5.31
CA MET A 416 -17.84 10.16 6.14
C MET A 416 -18.82 11.12 5.44
N HIS A 417 -18.72 11.30 4.11
CA HIS A 417 -19.68 12.06 3.31
C HIS A 417 -21.08 11.47 3.39
N GLY A 418 -21.22 10.13 3.49
CA GLY A 418 -22.51 9.49 3.73
C GLY A 418 -23.17 9.89 5.07
N LYS A 419 -22.37 10.26 6.07
CA LYS A 419 -22.84 10.69 7.42
C LYS A 419 -23.01 12.21 7.52
N GLU A 420 -22.03 12.97 7.03
CA GLU A 420 -21.98 14.43 7.08
C GLU A 420 -21.64 15.05 5.71
N PRO A 421 -22.62 15.11 4.78
CA PRO A 421 -22.37 15.49 3.39
C PRO A 421 -21.71 16.85 3.22
N ASP A 422 -22.20 17.89 3.90
CA ASP A 422 -21.70 19.26 3.71
C ASP A 422 -20.28 19.48 4.25
N ALA A 423 -19.88 18.72 5.27
CA ALA A 423 -18.53 18.84 5.84
C ALA A 423 -17.46 18.12 5.00
N TRP A 424 -17.84 17.01 4.36
CA TRP A 424 -16.91 16.10 3.68
C TRP A 424 -16.94 16.19 2.16
N ARG A 425 -17.99 16.73 1.54
CA ARG A 425 -18.07 16.94 0.08
C ARG A 425 -16.85 17.67 -0.51
N PRO A 426 -16.41 18.82 0.01
CA PRO A 426 -15.26 19.53 -0.56
C PRO A 426 -13.94 18.76 -0.35
N VAL A 427 -13.85 17.98 0.74
CA VAL A 427 -12.68 17.15 1.07
C VAL A 427 -12.58 15.96 0.13
N LEU A 428 -13.70 15.27 -0.09
CA LEU A 428 -13.78 14.13 -0.98
C LEU A 428 -13.44 14.53 -2.41
N ALA A 429 -14.00 15.64 -2.90
CA ALA A 429 -13.69 16.16 -4.24
C ALA A 429 -12.19 16.47 -4.40
N ASP A 430 -11.55 17.11 -3.42
CA ASP A 430 -10.10 17.41 -3.47
C ASP A 430 -9.24 16.14 -3.44
N LEU A 431 -9.60 15.14 -2.62
CA LEU A 431 -8.88 13.87 -2.54
C LEU A 431 -8.99 13.06 -3.83
N LEU A 432 -10.18 12.98 -4.43
CA LEU A 432 -10.39 12.29 -5.70
C LEU A 432 -9.63 12.96 -6.84
N GLU A 433 -9.62 14.30 -6.91
CA GLU A 433 -8.81 15.04 -7.89
C GLU A 433 -7.31 14.72 -7.74
N ARG A 434 -6.78 14.74 -6.51
CA ARG A 434 -5.37 14.39 -6.24
C ARG A 434 -5.04 12.95 -6.58
N ALA A 435 -5.92 12.01 -6.24
CA ALA A 435 -5.73 10.59 -6.51
C ALA A 435 -5.65 10.34 -8.03
N MET A 436 -6.53 10.99 -8.81
CA MET A 436 -6.49 10.89 -10.28
C MET A 436 -5.20 11.45 -10.89
N ASP A 437 -4.66 12.53 -10.36
CA ASP A 437 -3.43 13.13 -10.91
C ASP A 437 -2.20 12.24 -10.74
N ILE A 438 -2.22 11.31 -9.78
CA ILE A 438 -1.13 10.35 -9.53
C ILE A 438 -1.42 8.97 -10.14
N GLY A 439 -2.71 8.57 -10.18
CA GLY A 439 -3.15 7.22 -10.55
C GLY A 439 -3.69 7.05 -11.98
N ALA A 440 -3.78 8.11 -12.79
CA ALA A 440 -4.44 8.06 -14.11
C ALA A 440 -3.90 6.96 -15.05
N ASP A 441 -2.60 6.65 -14.99
CA ASP A 441 -1.99 5.64 -15.87
C ASP A 441 -2.43 4.19 -15.54
N TYR A 442 -3.06 3.95 -14.40
CA TYR A 442 -3.48 2.61 -13.94
C TYR A 442 -4.94 2.27 -14.28
N VAL A 443 -5.74 3.27 -14.68
CA VAL A 443 -7.18 3.11 -14.96
C VAL A 443 -7.42 3.33 -16.45
N GLY A 444 -8.18 2.43 -17.10
CA GLY A 444 -8.55 2.62 -18.50
C GLY A 444 -9.48 3.83 -18.70
N PRO A 445 -9.66 4.33 -19.94
CA PRO A 445 -10.44 5.54 -20.23
C PRO A 445 -11.87 5.54 -19.66
N GLU A 446 -12.54 4.39 -19.66
CA GLU A 446 -13.89 4.25 -19.09
C GLU A 446 -13.92 4.44 -17.57
N GLY A 447 -12.94 3.89 -16.86
CA GLY A 447 -12.85 4.04 -15.39
C GLY A 447 -12.48 5.47 -14.99
N GLU A 448 -11.64 6.14 -15.78
CA GLU A 448 -11.30 7.55 -15.56
C GLU A 448 -12.53 8.45 -15.77
N ILE A 449 -13.35 8.18 -16.79
CA ILE A 449 -14.63 8.91 -16.99
C ILE A 449 -15.53 8.76 -15.75
N ILE A 450 -15.70 7.56 -15.21
CA ILE A 450 -16.56 7.32 -14.03
C ILE A 450 -16.09 8.15 -12.83
N GLN A 451 -14.78 8.19 -12.57
CA GLN A 451 -14.22 8.99 -11.48
C GLN A 451 -14.38 10.50 -11.72
N LEU A 452 -14.16 10.95 -12.95
CA LEU A 452 -14.35 12.36 -13.33
C LEU A 452 -15.82 12.80 -13.20
N GLU A 453 -16.78 11.92 -13.53
CA GLU A 453 -18.20 12.16 -13.33
C GLU A 453 -18.55 12.27 -11.84
N GLU A 454 -18.03 11.37 -10.98
CA GLU A 454 -18.22 11.45 -9.51
C GLU A 454 -17.72 12.81 -8.97
N ILE A 455 -16.54 13.26 -9.43
CA ILE A 455 -15.99 14.55 -9.01
C ILE A 455 -16.85 15.72 -9.48
N ASP A 456 -17.32 15.72 -10.74
CA ASP A 456 -18.18 16.80 -11.25
C ASP A 456 -19.51 16.87 -10.49
N GLU A 457 -20.09 15.73 -10.13
CA GLU A 457 -21.31 15.65 -9.32
C GLU A 457 -21.12 16.27 -7.93
N LEU A 458 -20.01 15.95 -7.26
CA LEU A 458 -19.67 16.54 -5.96
C LEU A 458 -19.50 18.06 -6.08
N LEU A 459 -18.78 18.53 -7.10
CA LEU A 459 -18.59 19.96 -7.35
C LEU A 459 -19.88 20.67 -7.78
N ALA A 460 -20.80 19.98 -8.46
CA ALA A 460 -22.08 20.55 -8.88
C ALA A 460 -23.01 20.86 -7.70
N ALA A 461 -22.88 20.11 -6.60
CA ALA A 461 -23.61 20.33 -5.37
C ALA A 461 -23.02 21.46 -4.49
N GLU A 462 -21.80 21.92 -4.77
CA GLU A 462 -21.18 23.06 -4.09
C GLU A 462 -21.74 24.42 -4.56
N PRO A 463 -21.66 25.48 -3.74
CA PRO A 463 -22.08 26.82 -4.14
C PRO A 463 -21.39 27.29 -5.44
N VAL A 464 -22.18 27.92 -6.31
CA VAL A 464 -21.67 28.44 -7.60
C VAL A 464 -20.69 29.58 -7.33
N SER A 465 -19.43 29.35 -7.72
CA SER A 465 -18.36 30.34 -7.69
C SER A 465 -17.49 30.24 -8.96
N PRO A 466 -16.77 31.29 -9.36
CA PRO A 466 -15.86 31.21 -10.50
C PRO A 466 -14.83 30.08 -10.38
N GLY A 467 -14.27 29.87 -9.18
CA GLY A 467 -13.32 28.78 -8.93
C GLY A 467 -13.95 27.40 -9.10
N ASN A 468 -15.16 27.19 -8.57
CA ASN A 468 -15.88 25.92 -8.71
C ASN A 468 -16.25 25.64 -10.18
N LEU A 469 -16.79 26.64 -10.90
CA LEU A 469 -17.13 26.51 -12.32
C LEU A 469 -15.90 26.21 -13.19
N LEU A 470 -14.75 26.79 -12.85
CA LEU A 470 -13.48 26.51 -13.53
C LEU A 470 -13.00 25.07 -13.28
N ARG A 471 -13.07 24.57 -12.04
CA ARG A 471 -12.74 23.17 -11.71
C ARG A 471 -13.62 22.21 -12.51
N ARG A 472 -14.94 22.39 -12.46
CA ARG A 472 -15.91 21.60 -13.24
C ARG A 472 -15.61 21.64 -14.75
N ALA A 473 -15.31 22.83 -15.29
CA ALA A 473 -14.95 22.95 -16.70
C ALA A 473 -13.67 22.19 -17.06
N ARG A 474 -12.67 22.13 -16.17
CA ARG A 474 -11.45 21.30 -16.38
C ARG A 474 -11.76 19.80 -16.38
N ILE A 475 -12.63 19.35 -15.46
CA ILE A 475 -13.07 17.95 -15.36
C ILE A 475 -13.84 17.54 -16.62
N ARG A 476 -14.89 18.27 -17.02
CA ARG A 476 -15.64 18.00 -18.26
C ARG A 476 -14.74 18.05 -19.49
N LYS A 477 -13.78 18.98 -19.54
CA LYS A 477 -12.77 19.03 -20.63
C LYS A 477 -11.92 17.77 -20.69
N ARG A 478 -11.50 17.23 -19.55
CA ARG A 478 -10.73 15.97 -19.47
C ARG A 478 -11.56 14.79 -19.98
N ILE A 479 -12.83 14.70 -19.57
CA ILE A 479 -13.80 13.74 -20.11
C ILE A 479 -13.90 13.85 -21.63
N ALA A 480 -14.05 15.06 -22.18
CA ALA A 480 -14.16 15.27 -23.62
C ALA A 480 -12.92 14.76 -24.41
N ARG A 481 -11.72 14.81 -23.82
CA ARG A 481 -10.51 14.26 -24.45
C ARG A 481 -10.47 12.73 -24.46
N LEU A 482 -11.13 12.08 -23.51
CA LEU A 482 -11.20 10.62 -23.44
C LEU A 482 -12.11 10.03 -24.53
N PHE A 483 -13.09 10.80 -25.02
CA PHE A 483 -13.97 10.43 -26.15
C PHE A 483 -13.32 10.58 -27.54
N GLY A 484 -12.04 10.24 -27.68
CA GLY A 484 -11.17 10.65 -28.79
C GLY A 484 -11.24 9.85 -30.11
N ASP A 485 -12.09 8.83 -30.23
CA ASP A 485 -12.23 8.06 -31.47
C ASP A 485 -13.35 8.63 -32.37
N ALA A 486 -13.20 8.48 -33.70
CA ALA A 486 -14.15 9.02 -34.69
C ALA A 486 -15.61 8.57 -34.45
N ASP A 487 -15.81 7.38 -33.87
CA ASP A 487 -17.12 6.82 -33.53
C ASP A 487 -17.81 7.53 -32.34
N GLN A 488 -17.10 8.41 -31.62
CA GLN A 488 -17.58 9.10 -30.40
C GLN A 488 -17.64 10.63 -30.54
N ALA A 489 -17.50 11.16 -31.76
CA ALA A 489 -17.49 12.61 -32.02
C ALA A 489 -18.75 13.33 -31.50
N MET A 490 -19.92 12.68 -31.56
CA MET A 490 -21.17 13.25 -31.02
C MET A 490 -21.14 13.41 -29.50
N GLN A 491 -20.67 12.40 -28.77
CA GLN A 491 -20.51 12.45 -27.31
C GLN A 491 -19.48 13.50 -26.92
N GLN A 492 -18.35 13.54 -27.63
CA GLN A 492 -17.31 14.54 -27.43
C GLN A 492 -17.84 15.97 -27.60
N LEU A 493 -18.65 16.22 -28.63
CA LEU A 493 -19.27 17.53 -28.87
C LEU A 493 -20.29 17.92 -27.80
N ALA A 494 -21.07 16.94 -27.29
CA ALA A 494 -22.02 17.18 -26.20
C ALA A 494 -21.28 17.67 -24.94
N VAL A 495 -20.22 16.97 -24.53
CA VAL A 495 -19.43 17.34 -23.35
C VAL A 495 -18.74 18.69 -23.52
N VAL A 496 -18.21 18.99 -24.72
CA VAL A 496 -17.67 20.33 -25.00
C VAL A 496 -18.74 21.42 -24.87
N GLY A 497 -19.98 21.14 -25.25
CA GLY A 497 -21.11 22.04 -25.05
C GLY A 497 -21.27 22.45 -23.59
N GLU A 498 -21.24 21.48 -22.68
CA GLU A 498 -21.36 21.70 -21.23
C GLU A 498 -20.15 22.48 -20.67
N VAL A 499 -18.93 22.19 -21.14
CA VAL A 499 -17.74 22.98 -20.77
C VAL A 499 -17.97 24.45 -21.08
N LEU A 500 -18.48 24.77 -22.28
CA LEU A 500 -18.78 26.14 -22.68
C LEU A 500 -19.93 26.77 -21.88
N GLU A 501 -20.91 25.97 -21.44
CA GLU A 501 -21.99 26.43 -20.55
C GLU A 501 -21.48 26.79 -19.15
N LEU A 502 -20.48 26.07 -18.62
CA LEU A 502 -19.84 26.38 -17.34
C LEU A 502 -18.94 27.62 -17.41
N ILE A 503 -18.22 27.81 -18.52
CA ILE A 503 -17.29 28.94 -18.71
C ILE A 503 -18.02 30.28 -18.77
N ARG A 504 -19.16 30.36 -19.46
CA ARG A 504 -19.90 31.62 -19.68
C ARG A 504 -20.26 32.37 -18.38
N PRO A 505 -20.94 31.77 -17.39
CA PRO A 505 -21.23 32.44 -16.13
C PRO A 505 -19.95 32.63 -15.30
N GLY A 506 -19.04 31.65 -15.27
CA GLY A 506 -17.81 31.73 -14.49
C GLY A 506 -16.96 32.94 -14.85
N ARG A 507 -16.68 33.12 -16.15
CA ARG A 507 -15.90 34.24 -16.69
C ARG A 507 -16.54 35.61 -16.43
N LYS A 508 -17.89 35.71 -16.43
CA LYS A 508 -18.60 36.97 -16.13
C LYS A 508 -18.37 37.45 -14.70
N THR A 509 -18.17 36.52 -13.77
CA THR A 509 -18.04 36.79 -12.33
C THR A 509 -16.61 36.58 -11.81
N ALA A 510 -15.68 36.17 -12.66
CA ALA A 510 -14.33 35.81 -12.26
C ALA A 510 -13.49 37.03 -11.86
N PRO A 511 -12.67 36.93 -10.79
CA PRO A 511 -11.63 37.91 -10.52
C PRO A 511 -10.54 37.87 -11.61
N PRO A 512 -9.74 38.95 -11.77
CA PRO A 512 -8.72 39.03 -12.80
C PRO A 512 -7.75 37.84 -12.83
N GLU A 513 -7.35 37.31 -11.67
CA GLU A 513 -6.42 36.18 -11.57
C GLU A 513 -6.91 34.87 -12.22
N LEU A 514 -8.23 34.70 -12.44
CA LEU A 514 -8.80 33.48 -13.03
C LEU A 514 -9.17 33.62 -14.51
N LEU A 515 -9.12 34.84 -15.09
CA LEU A 515 -9.59 35.08 -16.46
C LEU A 515 -8.74 34.36 -17.52
N ASP A 516 -7.44 34.22 -17.25
CA ASP A 516 -6.51 33.52 -18.14
C ASP A 516 -6.79 32.02 -18.14
N ASP A 517 -7.00 31.43 -16.95
CA ASP A 517 -7.38 30.01 -16.81
C ASP A 517 -8.69 29.69 -17.55
N PHE A 518 -9.71 30.55 -17.43
CA PHE A 518 -10.95 30.40 -18.20
C PHE A 518 -10.69 30.45 -19.72
N SER A 519 -9.80 31.34 -20.16
CA SER A 519 -9.46 31.47 -21.59
C SER A 519 -8.70 30.25 -22.11
N ILE A 520 -7.82 29.66 -21.30
CA ILE A 520 -7.08 28.43 -21.61
C ILE A 520 -8.05 27.25 -21.73
N VAL A 521 -8.93 27.04 -20.74
CA VAL A 521 -9.92 25.94 -20.77
C VAL A 521 -10.90 26.10 -21.93
N GLU A 522 -11.36 27.33 -22.21
CA GLU A 522 -12.24 27.62 -23.35
C GLU A 522 -11.57 27.32 -24.70
N ALA A 523 -10.32 27.74 -24.86
CA ALA A 523 -9.57 27.51 -26.10
C ALA A 523 -9.32 26.01 -26.34
N ASP A 524 -9.00 25.27 -25.29
CA ASP A 524 -8.78 23.83 -25.35
C ASP A 524 -10.09 23.06 -25.66
N ALA A 525 -11.21 23.47 -25.07
CA ALA A 525 -12.52 22.92 -25.42
C ALA A 525 -12.89 23.21 -26.89
N LEU A 526 -12.61 24.41 -27.39
CA LEU A 526 -12.82 24.78 -28.79
C LEU A 526 -11.88 24.05 -29.76
N LEU A 527 -10.65 23.72 -29.33
CA LEU A 527 -9.75 22.85 -30.07
C LEU A 527 -10.36 21.45 -30.21
N ILE A 528 -10.85 20.86 -29.12
CA ILE A 528 -11.52 19.55 -29.14
C ILE A 528 -12.75 19.57 -30.06
N LYS A 529 -13.60 20.60 -29.94
CA LYS A 529 -14.75 20.79 -30.84
C LYS A 529 -14.32 20.88 -32.30
N GLY A 530 -13.26 21.63 -32.59
CA GLY A 530 -12.78 21.80 -33.95
C GLY A 530 -12.24 20.50 -34.53
N ASP A 531 -11.53 19.70 -33.75
CA ASP A 531 -11.02 18.38 -34.18
C ASP A 531 -12.19 17.41 -34.47
N ALA A 532 -13.21 17.37 -33.61
CA ALA A 532 -14.41 16.55 -33.80
C ALA A 532 -15.24 16.92 -35.05
N LEU A 533 -15.22 18.20 -35.46
CA LEU A 533 -15.97 18.71 -36.61
C LEU A 533 -15.18 18.72 -37.91
N LEU A 534 -13.87 18.44 -37.87
CA LEU A 534 -12.97 18.73 -38.99
C LEU A 534 -13.34 17.98 -40.28
N GLU A 535 -13.80 16.73 -40.15
CA GLU A 535 -14.17 15.89 -41.30
C GLU A 535 -15.52 16.29 -41.90
N ASP A 536 -16.54 16.50 -41.05
CA ASP A 536 -17.93 16.73 -41.50
C ASP A 536 -18.27 18.22 -41.74
N GLN A 537 -17.68 19.13 -40.96
CA GLN A 537 -18.02 20.55 -40.91
C GLN A 537 -16.76 21.44 -40.83
N PRO A 538 -15.92 21.45 -41.89
CA PRO A 538 -14.61 22.10 -41.86
C PRO A 538 -14.65 23.62 -41.63
N ASP A 539 -15.71 24.30 -42.08
CA ASP A 539 -15.88 25.75 -41.84
C ASP A 539 -16.18 26.07 -40.36
N GLU A 540 -16.98 25.22 -39.69
CA GLU A 540 -17.26 25.37 -38.26
C GLU A 540 -16.03 24.99 -37.42
N ALA A 541 -15.29 23.96 -37.83
CA ALA A 541 -14.00 23.61 -37.23
C ALA A 541 -13.01 24.79 -37.32
N ARG A 542 -12.88 25.38 -38.51
CA ARG A 542 -12.04 26.57 -38.73
C ARG A 542 -12.45 27.74 -37.83
N SER A 543 -13.75 28.02 -37.72
CA SER A 543 -14.28 29.08 -36.85
C SER A 543 -13.94 28.84 -35.37
N SER A 544 -14.06 27.58 -34.94
CA SER A 544 -13.74 27.15 -33.57
C SER A 544 -12.26 27.33 -33.26
N PHE A 545 -11.36 26.86 -34.13
CA PHE A 545 -9.91 27.06 -33.96
C PHE A 545 -9.52 28.54 -33.97
N ALA A 546 -10.09 29.34 -34.89
CA ALA A 546 -9.78 30.77 -34.97
C ALA A 546 -10.26 31.54 -33.72
N ARG A 547 -11.39 31.14 -33.13
CA ARG A 547 -11.84 31.69 -31.85
C ARG A 547 -10.92 31.28 -30.71
N ALA A 548 -10.56 30.00 -30.63
CA ALA A 548 -9.64 29.50 -29.61
C ALA A 548 -8.29 30.23 -29.65
N LEU A 549 -7.74 30.45 -30.84
CA LEU A 549 -6.44 31.11 -31.01
C LEU A 549 -6.48 32.54 -30.46
N ARG A 550 -7.55 33.30 -30.73
CA ARG A 550 -7.72 34.67 -30.20
C ARG A 550 -7.77 34.73 -28.66
N LEU A 551 -8.14 33.64 -28.00
CA LEU A 551 -8.20 33.57 -26.54
C LEU A 551 -6.82 33.34 -25.91
N VAL A 552 -5.98 32.52 -26.53
CA VAL A 552 -4.68 32.12 -25.95
C VAL A 552 -3.50 32.93 -26.48
N GLU A 553 -3.58 33.46 -27.70
CA GLU A 553 -2.49 34.23 -28.31
C GLU A 553 -2.03 35.43 -27.45
N PRO A 554 -2.91 36.23 -26.81
CA PRO A 554 -2.49 37.32 -25.92
C PRO A 554 -1.80 36.85 -24.63
N LEU A 555 -2.00 35.59 -24.24
CA LEU A 555 -1.45 35.01 -23.01
C LEU A 555 -0.02 34.48 -23.22
N VAL A 556 0.41 34.33 -24.47
CA VAL A 556 1.77 33.89 -24.80
C VAL A 556 2.73 35.05 -24.61
N THR A 557 3.22 35.22 -23.39
CA THR A 557 4.14 36.31 -23.01
C THR A 557 5.61 35.91 -23.10
N GLU A 558 5.93 34.63 -22.82
CA GLU A 558 7.24 34.01 -23.04
C GLU A 558 7.10 32.56 -23.52
N PRO A 559 8.04 32.02 -24.32
CA PRO A 559 8.05 30.60 -24.73
C PRO A 559 8.14 29.60 -23.56
N SER A 560 8.44 30.09 -22.34
CA SER A 560 8.57 29.34 -21.09
C SER A 560 7.23 28.97 -20.45
N GLN A 561 6.12 29.62 -20.84
CA GLN A 561 4.77 29.29 -20.36
C GLN A 561 4.17 28.12 -21.16
N ALA A 562 4.30 26.91 -20.62
CA ALA A 562 4.12 25.66 -21.37
C ALA A 562 2.71 25.45 -21.97
N GLU A 563 1.62 25.77 -21.26
CA GLU A 563 0.26 25.40 -21.72
C GLU A 563 -0.34 26.36 -22.77
N PRO A 564 -0.35 27.69 -22.59
CA PRO A 564 -0.85 28.61 -23.62
C PRO A 564 -0.04 28.56 -24.92
N ALA A 565 1.29 28.45 -24.83
CA ALA A 565 2.16 28.30 -25.99
C ALA A 565 1.86 27.00 -26.73
N ARG A 566 1.73 25.86 -26.02
CA ARG A 566 1.34 24.57 -26.62
C ARG A 566 0.01 24.65 -27.35
N LEU A 567 -1.03 25.23 -26.73
CA LEU A 567 -2.35 25.38 -27.34
C LEU A 567 -2.30 26.31 -28.56
N SER A 568 -1.62 27.44 -28.47
CA SER A 568 -1.42 28.37 -29.59
C SER A 568 -0.73 27.68 -30.77
N GLY A 569 0.30 26.86 -30.49
CA GLY A 569 1.00 26.07 -31.49
C GLY A 569 0.09 25.04 -32.18
N GLU A 570 -0.68 24.28 -31.41
CA GLU A 570 -1.64 23.29 -31.95
C GLU A 570 -2.71 23.95 -32.83
N LEU A 571 -3.28 25.07 -32.38
CA LEU A 571 -4.32 25.80 -33.10
C LEU A 571 -3.81 26.38 -34.41
N ASN A 572 -2.59 26.93 -34.41
CA ASN A 572 -1.95 27.40 -35.64
C ASN A 572 -1.70 26.24 -36.61
N TYR A 573 -1.27 25.07 -36.12
CA TYR A 573 -1.07 23.89 -36.95
C TYR A 573 -2.39 23.38 -37.58
N ARG A 574 -3.48 23.30 -36.81
CA ARG A 574 -4.80 22.91 -37.34
C ARG A 574 -5.32 23.89 -38.40
N LEU A 575 -5.24 25.18 -38.13
CA LEU A 575 -5.66 26.22 -39.07
C LEU A 575 -4.79 26.24 -40.34
N MET A 576 -3.49 25.99 -40.21
CA MET A 576 -2.57 25.86 -41.34
C MET A 576 -3.02 24.74 -42.30
N ASN A 577 -3.34 23.56 -41.77
CA ASN A 577 -3.78 22.40 -42.57
C ASN A 577 -5.08 22.67 -43.36
N ILE A 578 -5.97 23.48 -42.80
CA ILE A 578 -7.20 23.91 -43.49
C ILE A 578 -6.85 24.93 -44.58
N GLU A 579 -6.08 25.96 -44.25
CA GLU A 579 -5.81 27.10 -45.14
C GLU A 579 -4.87 26.76 -46.29
N GLN A 580 -3.98 25.78 -46.14
CA GLN A 580 -3.06 25.35 -47.20
C GLN A 580 -3.79 24.80 -48.45
N LYS A 581 -5.03 24.31 -48.27
CA LYS A 581 -5.87 23.80 -49.38
C LYS A 581 -6.69 24.89 -50.08
N GLY A 582 -6.59 26.15 -49.62
CA GLY A 582 -7.40 27.26 -50.11
C GLY A 582 -6.79 28.04 -51.28
N ASP A 583 -7.32 29.23 -51.50
CA ASP A 583 -6.83 30.17 -52.51
C ASP A 583 -5.44 30.74 -52.17
N GLU A 584 -4.95 31.64 -53.03
CA GLU A 584 -3.64 32.27 -52.87
C GLU A 584 -3.48 33.01 -51.52
N ALA A 585 -4.53 33.71 -51.08
CA ALA A 585 -4.55 34.44 -49.82
C ALA A 585 -4.54 33.47 -48.62
N ALA A 586 -5.29 32.38 -48.69
CA ALA A 586 -5.30 31.33 -47.69
C ALA A 586 -3.94 30.63 -47.57
N ARG A 587 -3.28 30.32 -48.69
CA ARG A 587 -1.93 29.72 -48.68
C ARG A 587 -0.88 30.65 -48.07
N LYS A 588 -0.97 31.97 -48.32
CA LYS A 588 -0.12 32.96 -47.65
C LYS A 588 -0.36 33.01 -46.15
N SER A 589 -1.61 32.87 -45.72
CA SER A 589 -1.97 32.77 -44.29
C SER A 589 -1.44 31.48 -43.67
N ALA A 590 -1.56 30.35 -44.38
CA ALA A 590 -1.06 29.05 -43.94
C ALA A 590 0.45 29.07 -43.67
N ALA A 591 1.26 29.70 -44.52
CA ALA A 591 2.70 29.86 -44.28
C ALA A 591 3.01 30.65 -42.99
N LYS A 592 2.26 31.72 -42.71
CA LYS A 592 2.43 32.46 -41.44
C LYS A 592 2.08 31.60 -40.23
N ARG A 593 1.00 30.81 -40.33
CA ARG A 593 0.58 29.90 -39.26
C ARG A 593 1.56 28.76 -39.05
N ALA A 594 2.18 28.25 -40.11
CA ALA A 594 3.23 27.24 -40.01
C ALA A 594 4.43 27.76 -39.21
N ILE A 595 4.86 29.00 -39.46
CA ILE A 595 5.93 29.66 -38.70
C ILE A 595 5.50 29.87 -37.24
N ALA A 596 4.28 30.36 -37.00
CA ALA A 596 3.76 30.56 -35.64
C ALA A 596 3.61 29.24 -34.86
N ALA A 597 3.17 28.16 -35.52
CA ALA A 597 3.10 26.82 -34.94
C ALA A 597 4.50 26.30 -34.58
N ALA A 598 5.45 26.41 -35.50
CA ALA A 598 6.84 26.07 -35.25
C ALA A 598 7.45 26.90 -34.11
N ALA A 599 6.94 28.11 -33.90
CA ALA A 599 7.38 29.01 -32.84
C ALA A 599 6.90 28.70 -31.44
N GLN A 600 5.75 28.08 -31.31
CA GLN A 600 5.07 27.91 -30.03
C GLN A 600 5.00 26.44 -29.58
N ILE A 601 5.15 25.50 -30.51
CA ILE A 601 5.39 24.10 -30.17
C ILE A 601 6.84 24.00 -29.69
N GLY A 602 7.05 24.13 -28.38
CA GLY A 602 8.38 24.10 -27.76
C GLY A 602 9.29 23.01 -28.36
N PHE A 603 10.57 23.36 -28.56
CA PHE A 603 11.60 22.61 -29.30
C PHE A 603 11.97 21.22 -28.76
N THR A 604 11.17 20.62 -27.91
CA THR A 604 11.53 19.42 -27.15
C THR A 604 10.39 18.43 -27.18
N GLY A 605 10.23 17.73 -28.30
CA GLY A 605 9.26 16.64 -28.35
C GLY A 605 9.07 16.00 -29.71
N LEU A 606 8.71 14.72 -29.67
CA LEU A 606 8.34 13.92 -30.82
C LEU A 606 7.22 14.55 -31.71
N PRO A 607 6.11 15.10 -31.16
CA PRO A 607 5.03 15.65 -31.98
C PRO A 607 5.45 16.79 -32.90
N PHE A 608 6.46 17.58 -32.52
CA PHE A 608 7.00 18.67 -33.33
C PHE A 608 7.60 18.14 -34.64
N TYR A 609 8.53 17.19 -34.55
CA TYR A 609 9.25 16.67 -35.72
C TYR A 609 8.35 15.87 -36.66
N ALA A 610 7.31 15.21 -36.13
CA ALA A 610 6.33 14.51 -36.96
C ALA A 610 5.50 15.48 -37.83
N ARG A 611 5.29 16.71 -37.36
CA ARG A 611 4.48 17.75 -38.02
C ARG A 611 5.31 18.71 -38.88
N LEU A 612 6.63 18.75 -38.68
CA LEU A 612 7.53 19.65 -39.41
C LEU A 612 7.43 19.52 -40.94
N PRO A 613 7.34 18.31 -41.54
CA PRO A 613 7.14 18.20 -42.99
C PRO A 613 5.88 18.89 -43.51
N ASP A 614 4.78 18.80 -42.78
CA ASP A 614 3.50 19.42 -43.18
C ASP A 614 3.59 20.95 -43.05
N MET A 615 4.25 21.44 -42.00
CA MET A 615 4.54 22.89 -41.84
C MET A 615 5.43 23.43 -42.96
N VAL A 616 6.48 22.70 -43.35
CA VAL A 616 7.33 23.09 -44.48
C VAL A 616 6.54 23.11 -45.78
N SER A 617 5.72 22.08 -46.03
CA SER A 617 4.88 21.99 -47.22
C SER A 617 3.97 23.23 -47.35
N ALA A 618 3.40 23.71 -46.25
CA ALA A 618 2.57 24.92 -46.23
C ALA A 618 3.36 26.19 -46.56
N VAL A 619 4.61 26.29 -46.08
CA VAL A 619 5.49 27.43 -46.38
C VAL A 619 5.92 27.45 -47.85
N ILE A 620 6.29 26.30 -48.41
CA ILE A 620 6.73 26.19 -49.80
C ILE A 620 5.56 26.38 -50.78
N GLY A 621 4.36 25.94 -50.40
CA GLY A 621 3.15 26.09 -51.21
C GLY A 621 2.60 27.53 -51.26
N ALA A 622 3.17 28.47 -50.50
CA ALA A 622 2.72 29.85 -50.45
C ALA A 622 3.25 30.70 -51.62
N PRO A 623 2.57 31.81 -51.96
CA PRO A 623 3.06 32.76 -52.94
C PRO A 623 4.35 33.41 -52.44
N GLU A 624 5.40 33.41 -53.26
CA GLU A 624 6.73 33.93 -52.91
C GLU A 624 7.33 33.27 -51.65
N PRO A 625 7.59 31.94 -51.68
CA PRO A 625 7.93 31.16 -50.49
C PRO A 625 9.25 31.58 -49.85
N ARG A 626 10.15 32.23 -50.59
CA ARG A 626 11.51 32.60 -50.16
C ARG A 626 11.57 33.27 -48.80
N LYS A 627 10.75 34.29 -48.57
CA LYS A 627 10.79 35.06 -47.31
C LYS A 627 10.33 34.19 -46.12
N SER A 628 9.22 33.46 -46.30
CA SER A 628 8.66 32.60 -45.26
C SER A 628 9.52 31.36 -45.00
N ALA A 629 10.16 30.81 -46.04
CA ALA A 629 11.12 29.73 -45.93
C ALA A 629 12.37 30.16 -45.15
N GLY A 630 12.94 31.32 -45.45
CA GLY A 630 14.08 31.87 -44.70
C GLY A 630 13.74 32.22 -43.24
N GLU A 631 12.53 32.70 -42.99
CA GLU A 631 12.03 32.93 -41.63
C GLU A 631 11.85 31.63 -40.84
N MET A 632 11.20 30.62 -41.45
CA MET A 632 11.03 29.30 -40.83
C MET A 632 12.38 28.61 -40.58
N LEU A 633 13.31 28.67 -41.53
CA LEU A 633 14.64 28.09 -41.42
C LEU A 633 15.39 28.69 -40.22
N ARG A 634 15.43 30.03 -40.10
CA ARG A 634 16.03 30.72 -38.95
C ARG A 634 15.32 30.42 -37.66
N PHE A 635 13.99 30.32 -37.68
CA PHE A 635 13.24 30.05 -36.47
C PHE A 635 13.52 28.64 -35.94
N VAL A 636 13.45 27.63 -36.81
CA VAL A 636 13.59 26.22 -36.42
C VAL A 636 15.04 25.86 -36.09
N PHE A 637 16.02 26.45 -36.78
CA PHE A 637 17.43 26.03 -36.71
C PHE A 637 18.42 27.14 -36.29
N GLY A 638 17.95 28.35 -35.97
CA GLY A 638 18.82 29.51 -35.74
C GLY A 638 19.35 29.72 -34.31
N SER A 639 18.75 29.12 -33.26
CA SER A 639 19.36 29.07 -31.92
C SER A 639 18.77 27.96 -31.02
N ASN A 640 19.62 27.25 -30.27
CA ASN A 640 19.29 26.19 -29.30
C ASN A 640 18.70 24.87 -29.82
N PHE A 641 19.12 24.40 -31.00
CA PHE A 641 18.77 23.08 -31.50
C PHE A 641 19.52 21.94 -30.76
N ARG A 642 18.81 20.88 -30.31
CA ARG A 642 19.41 19.69 -29.66
C ARG A 642 19.27 18.44 -30.56
N SER A 643 20.31 18.13 -31.33
CA SER A 643 20.36 17.02 -32.30
C SER A 643 20.16 15.61 -31.71
N SER A 644 20.43 15.42 -30.42
CA SER A 644 20.44 14.10 -29.78
C SER A 644 19.06 13.45 -29.58
N GLN A 645 17.97 14.22 -29.50
CA GLN A 645 16.62 13.69 -29.24
C GLN A 645 15.92 13.19 -30.51
N VAL A 646 16.16 13.82 -31.66
CA VAL A 646 15.53 13.50 -32.96
C VAL A 646 15.85 12.07 -33.39
N ALA A 647 17.12 11.70 -33.25
CA ALA A 647 17.64 10.48 -33.84
C ALA A 647 17.21 9.20 -33.10
N THR A 648 16.91 9.29 -31.80
CA THR A 648 16.40 8.15 -31.01
C THR A 648 15.02 7.68 -31.50
N TYR A 649 14.13 8.58 -31.91
CA TYR A 649 12.79 8.22 -32.37
C TYR A 649 12.76 7.72 -33.82
N PHE A 650 13.31 8.52 -34.73
CA PHE A 650 13.25 8.21 -36.16
C PHE A 650 14.05 6.97 -36.56
N SER A 651 14.95 6.48 -35.68
CA SER A 651 15.61 5.17 -35.83
C SER A 651 14.65 3.99 -35.98
N ARG A 652 13.40 4.12 -35.53
CA ARG A 652 12.35 3.09 -35.64
C ARG A 652 11.30 3.40 -36.71
N ALA A 653 11.38 4.54 -37.39
CA ALA A 653 10.41 5.01 -38.39
C ALA A 653 11.12 5.63 -39.62
N PRO A 654 11.83 4.83 -40.44
CA PRO A 654 12.69 5.33 -41.52
C PRO A 654 11.94 6.12 -42.61
N ARG A 655 10.67 5.81 -42.87
CA ARG A 655 9.84 6.59 -43.81
C ARG A 655 9.55 8.00 -43.31
N SER A 656 9.26 8.15 -42.02
CA SER A 656 9.04 9.46 -41.40
C SER A 656 10.36 10.25 -41.33
N ALA A 657 11.48 9.57 -41.13
CA ALA A 657 12.82 10.17 -41.19
C ALA A 657 13.11 10.73 -42.59
N LEU A 658 12.80 9.95 -43.64
CA LEU A 658 12.99 10.37 -45.02
C LEU A 658 12.16 11.61 -45.37
N ARG A 659 10.86 11.60 -45.01
CA ARG A 659 9.97 12.78 -45.19
C ARG A 659 10.50 14.03 -44.50
N LEU A 660 11.14 13.87 -43.34
CA LEU A 660 11.75 14.98 -42.62
C LEU A 660 12.98 15.53 -43.35
N VAL A 661 13.87 14.66 -43.83
CA VAL A 661 15.06 15.09 -44.61
C VAL A 661 14.67 15.79 -45.91
N ASP A 662 13.69 15.23 -46.63
CA ASP A 662 13.18 15.84 -47.86
C ASP A 662 12.58 17.23 -47.59
N ALA A 663 11.76 17.35 -46.54
CA ALA A 663 11.20 18.64 -46.14
C ALA A 663 12.30 19.67 -45.79
N ILE A 664 13.35 19.28 -45.05
CA ILE A 664 14.46 20.20 -44.74
C ILE A 664 15.18 20.65 -46.00
N THR A 665 15.40 19.72 -46.93
CA THR A 665 16.04 20.00 -48.22
C THR A 665 15.22 21.01 -49.01
N ASP A 666 13.92 20.76 -49.13
CA ASP A 666 12.99 21.65 -49.84
C ASP A 666 12.91 23.03 -49.18
N LEU A 667 12.96 23.10 -47.84
CA LEU A 667 12.95 24.35 -47.09
C LEU A 667 14.19 25.21 -47.39
N ILE A 668 15.38 24.59 -47.41
CA ILE A 668 16.65 25.27 -47.70
C ILE A 668 16.65 25.81 -49.14
N LEU A 669 16.23 24.99 -50.10
CA LEU A 669 16.11 25.40 -51.51
C LEU A 669 15.10 26.54 -51.68
N ALA A 670 13.95 26.45 -51.01
CA ALA A 670 12.93 27.49 -51.08
C ALA A 670 13.39 28.82 -50.47
N ALA A 671 14.27 28.80 -49.46
CA ALA A 671 14.81 30.01 -48.81
C ALA A 671 15.89 30.72 -49.65
N ALA A 672 16.42 30.09 -50.69
CA ALA A 672 17.50 30.63 -51.50
C ALA A 672 17.10 31.90 -52.28
N PRO A 673 18.01 32.89 -52.45
CA PRO A 673 19.38 32.94 -51.89
C PRO A 673 19.37 33.28 -50.39
N LEU A 674 20.26 32.62 -49.63
CA LEU A 674 20.35 32.72 -48.18
C LEU A 674 21.14 33.96 -47.73
N ASN A 675 20.70 34.62 -46.66
CA ASN A 675 21.53 35.57 -45.90
C ASN A 675 22.41 34.85 -44.87
N GLU A 676 23.30 35.58 -44.18
CA GLU A 676 24.25 35.02 -43.20
C GLU A 676 23.57 34.19 -42.09
N ALA A 677 22.46 34.68 -41.55
CA ALA A 677 21.72 33.97 -40.50
C ALA A 677 20.96 32.74 -41.03
N GLU A 678 20.45 32.80 -42.26
CA GLU A 678 19.82 31.68 -42.95
C GLU A 678 20.83 30.59 -43.33
N ALA A 679 22.04 30.97 -43.75
CA ALA A 679 23.14 30.06 -44.04
C ALA A 679 23.57 29.31 -42.77
N ALA A 680 23.78 30.02 -41.66
CA ALA A 680 24.10 29.39 -40.37
C ALA A 680 22.98 28.41 -39.91
N ALA A 681 21.71 28.76 -40.12
CA ALA A 681 20.59 27.89 -39.81
C ALA A 681 20.52 26.65 -40.75
N ALA A 682 20.87 26.80 -42.02
CA ALA A 682 20.99 25.68 -42.96
C ALA A 682 22.09 24.70 -42.54
N ASP A 683 23.23 25.21 -42.05
CA ASP A 683 24.33 24.37 -41.54
C ASP A 683 23.91 23.56 -40.30
N GLN A 684 23.15 24.18 -39.39
CA GLN A 684 22.58 23.49 -38.23
C GLN A 684 21.55 22.42 -38.63
N ALA A 685 20.72 22.70 -39.64
CA ALA A 685 19.79 21.72 -40.19
C ALA A 685 20.52 20.54 -40.83
N ALA A 686 21.63 20.79 -41.53
CA ALA A 686 22.48 19.76 -42.11
C ALA A 686 23.12 18.87 -41.03
N GLU A 687 23.64 19.45 -39.95
CA GLU A 687 24.19 18.69 -38.82
C GLU A 687 23.15 17.75 -38.19
N MET A 688 21.89 18.21 -38.04
CA MET A 688 20.79 17.35 -37.59
C MET A 688 20.59 16.15 -38.53
N VAL A 689 20.57 16.40 -39.84
CA VAL A 689 20.36 15.36 -40.84
C VAL A 689 21.51 14.34 -40.82
N GLU A 690 22.76 14.77 -40.64
CA GLU A 690 23.92 13.86 -40.49
C GLU A 690 23.73 12.91 -39.30
N VAL A 691 23.35 13.45 -38.13
CA VAL A 691 23.07 12.66 -36.92
C VAL A 691 21.92 11.69 -37.15
N LEU A 692 20.85 12.12 -37.81
CA LEU A 692 19.69 11.29 -38.14
C LEU A 692 20.05 10.14 -39.08
N VAL A 693 20.75 10.44 -40.18
CA VAL A 693 21.20 9.47 -41.20
C VAL A 693 22.15 8.43 -40.58
N SER A 694 23.08 8.87 -39.72
CA SER A 694 24.02 8.00 -39.01
C SER A 694 23.33 7.09 -37.96
N GLN A 695 22.30 7.55 -37.28
CA GLN A 695 21.58 6.71 -36.29
C GLN A 695 20.59 5.72 -36.91
N VAL A 696 19.87 6.12 -37.98
CA VAL A 696 18.97 5.22 -38.71
C VAL A 696 19.76 4.05 -39.34
N SER A 697 21.01 4.27 -39.71
CA SER A 697 21.90 3.24 -40.29
C SER A 697 22.57 2.34 -39.24
N SER A 698 22.87 2.86 -38.04
CA SER A 698 23.62 2.14 -36.98
C SER A 698 22.77 1.28 -36.02
N ARG A 699 21.51 1.63 -35.70
CA ARG A 699 20.71 0.86 -34.72
C ARG A 699 20.12 -0.45 -35.29
N ARG A 700 20.29 -1.56 -34.55
CA ARG A 700 19.59 -2.84 -34.78
C ARG A 700 18.09 -2.66 -34.49
N LEU A 701 17.24 -2.76 -35.52
CA LEU A 701 15.78 -2.87 -35.34
C LEU A 701 15.47 -4.12 -34.48
N SER A 702 15.11 -3.90 -33.22
CA SER A 702 15.01 -4.96 -32.21
C SER A 702 13.58 -5.49 -32.03
N PHE A 703 12.86 -5.91 -33.07
CA PHE A 703 11.64 -6.74 -32.95
C PHE A 703 11.38 -7.52 -34.26
N GLY A 704 11.07 -8.84 -34.18
CA GLY A 704 10.50 -9.71 -35.25
C GLY A 704 11.38 -10.18 -36.46
N GLY A 705 11.66 -11.50 -36.58
CA GLY A 705 12.12 -12.28 -37.77
C GLY A 705 13.37 -11.88 -38.60
N ARG A 706 14.45 -12.71 -38.65
CA ARG A 706 15.76 -12.41 -39.31
C ARG A 706 15.75 -12.13 -40.84
N ALA A 707 14.82 -12.68 -41.63
CA ALA A 707 14.90 -12.62 -43.10
C ALA A 707 14.27 -11.35 -43.70
N ALA A 708 13.12 -10.88 -43.19
CA ALA A 708 12.51 -9.61 -43.60
C ALA A 708 13.31 -8.38 -43.10
N ARG A 709 14.11 -8.55 -42.04
CA ARG A 709 14.98 -7.52 -41.42
C ARG A 709 16.14 -7.03 -42.30
N MET A 710 16.65 -7.88 -43.19
CA MET A 710 17.86 -7.55 -43.96
C MET A 710 17.51 -6.73 -45.20
N ALA A 711 16.44 -7.09 -45.92
CA ALA A 711 15.98 -6.37 -47.11
C ALA A 711 15.46 -4.95 -46.80
N THR A 712 14.65 -4.79 -45.74
CA THR A 712 14.11 -3.49 -45.31
C THR A 712 15.18 -2.53 -44.77
N ARG A 713 16.27 -3.06 -44.21
CA ARG A 713 17.41 -2.28 -43.73
C ARG A 713 18.25 -1.71 -44.87
N THR A 714 18.54 -2.52 -45.90
CA THR A 714 19.33 -2.07 -47.06
C THR A 714 18.58 -1.03 -47.88
N GLU A 715 17.27 -1.19 -48.04
CA GLU A 715 16.42 -0.24 -48.78
C GLU A 715 16.27 1.09 -48.04
N ALA A 716 16.02 1.06 -46.73
CA ALA A 716 15.94 2.27 -45.91
C ALA A 716 17.28 3.01 -45.84
N ALA A 717 18.40 2.30 -45.68
CA ALA A 717 19.73 2.90 -45.69
C ALA A 717 20.05 3.53 -47.06
N ALA A 718 19.75 2.85 -48.17
CA ALA A 718 19.94 3.39 -49.51
C ALA A 718 19.08 4.64 -49.75
N SER A 719 17.82 4.65 -49.30
CA SER A 719 16.94 5.83 -49.41
C SER A 719 17.43 7.00 -48.56
N MET A 720 17.90 6.75 -47.34
CA MET A 720 18.47 7.79 -46.47
C MET A 720 19.78 8.35 -47.03
N GLY A 721 20.65 7.50 -47.58
CA GLY A 721 21.87 7.94 -48.26
C GLY A 721 21.56 8.79 -49.49
N ALA A 722 20.59 8.38 -50.31
CA ALA A 722 20.14 9.18 -51.45
C ALA A 722 19.53 10.54 -51.04
N ALA A 723 18.84 10.60 -49.90
CA ALA A 723 18.30 11.85 -49.37
C ALA A 723 19.38 12.78 -48.82
N ALA A 724 20.39 12.24 -48.12
CA ALA A 724 21.57 12.98 -47.69
C ALA A 724 22.34 13.57 -48.89
N GLU A 725 22.47 12.81 -49.99
CA GLU A 725 23.12 13.31 -51.21
C GLU A 725 22.31 14.44 -51.87
N ARG A 726 20.97 14.34 -51.88
CA ARG A 726 20.10 15.45 -52.35
C ARG A 726 20.30 16.70 -51.50
N LEU A 727 20.39 16.56 -50.18
CA LEU A 727 20.66 17.69 -49.29
C LEU A 727 22.05 18.29 -49.54
N ALA A 728 23.08 17.47 -49.76
CA ALA A 728 24.42 17.95 -50.10
C ALA A 728 24.41 18.77 -51.40
N HIS A 729 23.67 18.31 -52.41
CA HIS A 729 23.51 19.07 -53.65
C HIS A 729 22.75 20.39 -53.44
N ALA A 730 21.68 20.38 -52.65
CA ALA A 730 20.95 21.60 -52.30
C ALA A 730 21.83 22.61 -51.55
N LEU A 731 22.70 22.15 -50.66
CA LEU A 731 23.68 22.99 -49.95
C LEU A 731 24.72 23.61 -50.91
N GLU A 732 25.12 22.89 -51.97
CA GLU A 732 25.97 23.43 -53.04
C GLU A 732 25.26 24.54 -53.83
N GLU A 733 24.00 24.32 -54.21
CA GLU A 733 23.21 25.30 -54.97
C GLU A 733 23.03 26.63 -54.22
N VAL A 734 22.93 26.57 -52.89
CA VAL A 734 22.79 27.76 -52.03
C VAL A 734 24.13 28.33 -51.55
N SER A 735 25.27 27.80 -52.02
CA SER A 735 26.63 28.23 -51.65
C SER A 735 26.94 28.14 -50.14
N ALA A 736 26.51 27.05 -49.49
CA ALA A 736 26.84 26.76 -48.08
C ALA A 736 28.33 26.41 -47.87
N GLU A 737 28.75 26.23 -46.61
CA GLU A 737 30.17 26.00 -46.27
C GLU A 737 30.71 24.70 -46.93
N PRO A 738 31.83 24.76 -47.69
CA PRO A 738 32.39 23.59 -48.39
C PRO A 738 32.70 22.39 -47.48
N ALA A 739 33.08 22.65 -46.23
CA ALA A 739 33.33 21.60 -45.23
C ALA A 739 32.06 20.83 -44.86
N ARG A 740 30.90 21.50 -44.81
CA ARG A 740 29.60 20.88 -44.50
C ARG A 740 29.10 20.01 -45.64
N ILE A 741 29.24 20.47 -46.88
CA ILE A 741 28.90 19.70 -48.09
C ILE A 741 29.72 18.41 -48.16
N ALA A 742 31.03 18.50 -47.89
CA ALA A 742 31.92 17.33 -47.89
C ALA A 742 31.54 16.33 -46.77
N SER A 743 31.21 16.81 -45.58
CA SER A 743 30.77 15.99 -44.44
C SER A 743 29.45 15.24 -44.74
N MET A 744 28.48 15.93 -45.35
CA MET A 744 27.19 15.33 -45.71
C MET A 744 27.36 14.22 -46.77
N ARG A 745 28.17 14.45 -47.81
CA ARG A 745 28.49 13.43 -48.84
C ARG A 745 29.19 12.22 -48.25
N GLN A 746 30.17 12.45 -47.35
CA GLN A 746 30.83 11.35 -46.65
C GLN A 746 29.84 10.53 -45.82
N THR A 747 28.87 11.19 -45.18
CA THR A 747 27.81 10.54 -44.42
C THR A 747 26.87 9.74 -45.34
N ALA A 748 26.49 10.29 -46.50
CA ALA A 748 25.67 9.61 -47.51
C ALA A 748 26.35 8.32 -48.03
N GLU A 749 27.63 8.41 -48.40
CA GLU A 749 28.44 7.27 -48.87
C GLU A 749 28.61 6.20 -47.79
N ALA A 750 28.89 6.61 -46.55
CA ALA A 750 29.08 5.69 -45.43
C ALA A 750 27.82 4.89 -45.12
N VAL A 751 26.61 5.44 -45.33
CA VAL A 751 25.36 4.70 -45.10
C VAL A 751 25.05 3.72 -46.23
N VAL A 752 25.34 4.07 -47.49
CA VAL A 752 25.07 3.21 -48.66
C VAL A 752 26.05 2.03 -48.75
N HIS A 753 27.32 2.26 -48.42
CA HIS A 753 28.37 1.25 -48.57
C HIS A 753 28.67 0.46 -47.29
N GLY A 754 27.99 0.78 -46.18
CA GLY A 754 28.29 0.22 -44.86
C GLY A 754 29.64 0.72 -44.38
N GLY A 755 29.64 1.90 -43.76
CA GLY A 755 30.82 2.55 -43.20
C GLY A 755 31.64 1.60 -42.34
N PRO A 756 32.96 1.87 -42.22
CA PRO A 756 33.92 0.92 -41.68
C PRO A 756 33.44 0.38 -40.34
N ARG A 757 33.59 -0.94 -40.16
CA ARG A 757 33.47 -1.56 -38.84
C ARG A 757 34.29 -0.70 -37.87
N LEU A 758 33.62 -0.03 -36.94
CA LEU A 758 34.30 0.37 -35.71
C LEU A 758 34.77 -0.95 -35.11
N ASP A 759 36.07 -1.22 -35.22
CA ASP A 759 36.74 -2.19 -34.38
C ASP A 759 36.44 -1.75 -32.95
N ASP A 760 35.54 -2.46 -32.28
CA ASP A 760 35.50 -2.48 -30.83
C ASP A 760 36.75 -3.22 -30.36
N GLY A 761 37.86 -2.47 -30.30
CA GLY A 761 39.11 -2.88 -29.68
C GLY A 761 38.99 -3.14 -28.16
N SER A 762 37.88 -3.70 -27.69
CA SER A 762 37.69 -4.18 -26.33
C SER A 762 37.32 -5.66 -26.36
N PRO A 763 38.16 -6.57 -25.85
CA PRO A 763 37.73 -7.94 -25.64
C PRO A 763 36.75 -8.00 -24.46
N ARG A 764 35.50 -8.40 -24.78
CA ARG A 764 34.36 -8.82 -23.94
C ARG A 764 33.24 -7.82 -23.74
#